data_AF-A0A401SAQ3-F1
#
_entry.id   AF-A0A401SAQ3-F1
#
_cell.length_a   1.000
_cell.length_b   1.000
_cell.length_c   1.000
_cell.angle_alpha   90.00
_cell.angle_beta   90.00
_cell.angle_gamma   90.00
#
_symmetry.space_group_name_H-M   'P 1'
#
loop_
_entity.id
_entity.type
_entity.pdbx_description
1 polymer ?
#
loop_
_entity_poly.entity_id
_entity_poly.type
_entity_poly.pdbx_seq_one_letter_code
_entity_poly.pdbx_strand_id
1 'polypeptide(L)'
;MEAVEWVVGVRRRWCPGLLSLPWAWVLLWFSLSLSLSLTTRLGAAVSVLDDEGGLGLQFDGIGGLSGGGATSRLLVNYPEPYRSQILDYLFKKPGVGQVDLPEYLPHYTVKDGWTITKSPGTPGPDGTEPSHMHDENDENYSRGYEWWLMKEAKKRNPDIKLIGLPWAFPGWIGCGTNWPYTCPDKTAYYVASWIHGAKSYHNLDIDYVGIWNERTFNTKYIEVLRQFLDKIGLKNVGIIAADGTWGIANDMLVDPYLNDAVEIIGAHYPGTLSSSNARKTGKKLWSSEDYSTVNDNVGGGCWARILNQNFVNGNMTSTIAWNLVASYYKELPFGQDGLMTADEPWSGHYDLQSPIWVTAHTTQFTQPGWHYLKTVGHLQKGGSYVALTDGKGNLTIIIETMTHDHSMCIRPPLPPYDVHQQNVTFKLQGSFKNIKALKVWHSKFDFVKNSSTFFNQLSEIKPINGSFQLQLELDEIFTITTISTGNRGSFPEPPPSTSFPKVYKDNFNVVDMLLMNFFVSRRNLNITCDVLIETANTGGIFIAGRVNKGGEVVRHAEGLFYWIFADGNYKVTNDLPGKIVLASGKSGTRAGKWHTLTLSIQDNLAFGLLNGYPLWKNVRIFQPQNGWAAIGTHAFELAQFDNFYIQAS
;
A
#
# COMPACT_ATOMS: atom_id res chain seq x y z
N MET A 1 -41.91 -21.91 -9.36
CA MET A 1 -42.88 -22.99 -9.09
C MET A 1 -42.42 -23.70 -7.84
N GLU A 2 -43.40 -24.07 -7.04
CA GLU A 2 -43.34 -24.39 -5.62
C GLU A 2 -42.64 -25.71 -5.27
N ALA A 3 -42.45 -25.82 -3.95
CA ALA A 3 -41.90 -26.89 -3.15
C ALA A 3 -42.67 -28.22 -3.21
N VAL A 4 -42.07 -29.26 -2.60
CA VAL A 4 -42.81 -30.37 -1.99
C VAL A 4 -42.29 -30.57 -0.55
N GLU A 5 -43.24 -30.46 0.39
CA GLU A 5 -43.15 -30.71 1.84
C GLU A 5 -43.14 -32.21 2.21
N TRP A 6 -42.92 -32.53 3.50
CA TRP A 6 -43.74 -33.39 4.40
C TRP A 6 -42.96 -33.48 5.75
N VAL A 7 -43.28 -32.78 6.85
CA VAL A 7 -44.42 -32.81 7.81
C VAL A 7 -44.52 -34.08 8.66
N VAL A 8 -44.34 -33.93 10.00
CA VAL A 8 -45.22 -34.35 11.13
C VAL A 8 -44.79 -33.48 12.34
N GLY A 9 -45.56 -32.59 13.01
CA GLY A 9 -46.86 -32.72 13.73
C GLY A 9 -46.60 -33.24 15.17
N VAL A 10 -47.01 -32.68 16.32
CA VAL A 10 -48.15 -31.82 16.70
C VAL A 10 -47.90 -31.12 18.07
N ARG A 11 -48.59 -29.99 18.23
CA ARG A 11 -48.69 -28.91 19.23
C ARG A 11 -49.16 -29.25 20.66
N ARG A 12 -48.93 -28.31 21.61
CA ARG A 12 -49.92 -27.59 22.48
C ARG A 12 -49.19 -26.50 23.31
N ARG A 13 -49.42 -25.19 23.12
CA ARG A 13 -50.48 -24.24 23.56
C ARG A 13 -50.13 -23.47 24.86
N TRP A 14 -50.21 -22.13 24.75
CA TRP A 14 -50.04 -21.03 25.73
C TRP A 14 -51.07 -21.11 26.90
N CYS A 15 -51.05 -20.39 28.05
CA CYS A 15 -50.59 -19.04 28.45
C CYS A 15 -50.67 -18.89 30.02
N PRO A 16 -50.63 -17.70 30.69
CA PRO A 16 -49.61 -17.27 31.67
C PRO A 16 -50.11 -16.97 33.13
N GLY A 17 -49.25 -16.47 34.03
CA GLY A 17 -49.70 -15.65 35.20
C GLY A 17 -48.91 -15.68 36.52
N LEU A 18 -48.11 -14.62 36.74
CA LEU A 18 -47.77 -13.83 37.95
C LEU A 18 -48.20 -14.22 39.40
N LEU A 19 -47.25 -13.89 40.33
CA LEU A 19 -47.36 -13.19 41.65
C LEU A 19 -46.99 -13.92 42.97
N SER A 20 -46.12 -13.23 43.72
CA SER A 20 -46.06 -13.04 45.19
C SER A 20 -44.90 -13.66 46.04
N LEU A 21 -44.23 -12.73 46.76
CA LEU A 21 -43.25 -12.77 47.88
C LEU A 21 -43.90 -13.22 49.22
N PRO A 22 -43.25 -13.17 50.43
CA PRO A 22 -41.84 -12.94 50.85
C PRO A 22 -41.33 -13.99 51.90
N TRP A 23 -40.18 -13.77 52.57
CA TRP A 23 -39.97 -13.72 54.05
C TRP A 23 -38.45 -13.76 54.35
N ALA A 24 -37.99 -12.79 55.16
CA ALA A 24 -36.60 -12.50 55.53
C ALA A 24 -36.18 -13.20 56.84
N TRP A 25 -34.88 -13.41 57.07
CA TRP A 25 -34.22 -13.28 58.40
C TRP A 25 -32.73 -12.94 58.25
N VAL A 26 -32.28 -12.01 59.08
CA VAL A 26 -30.92 -11.47 59.26
C VAL A 26 -30.37 -12.01 60.59
N LEU A 27 -29.05 -12.25 60.71
CA LEU A 27 -28.27 -11.84 61.89
C LEU A 27 -26.74 -12.01 61.71
N LEU A 28 -26.07 -10.87 61.96
CA LEU A 28 -24.65 -10.57 62.18
C LEU A 28 -23.80 -11.63 62.88
N TRP A 29 -22.49 -11.69 62.55
CA TRP A 29 -21.39 -11.83 63.53
C TRP A 29 -20.15 -11.06 62.98
N PHE A 30 -19.57 -10.19 63.80
CA PHE A 30 -18.35 -9.39 63.55
C PHE A 30 -17.25 -9.91 64.47
N SER A 31 -16.03 -10.15 63.97
CA SER A 31 -14.76 -9.63 64.54
C SER A 31 -13.50 -10.40 64.13
N LEU A 32 -12.47 -9.61 63.85
CA LEU A 32 -11.03 -9.88 63.93
C LEU A 32 -10.42 -10.99 63.06
N SER A 33 -9.89 -10.59 61.90
CA SER A 33 -8.63 -11.16 61.40
C SER A 33 -7.66 -10.03 61.03
N LEU A 34 -6.47 -10.18 61.58
CA LEU A 34 -5.36 -9.25 61.65
C LEU A 34 -4.82 -8.96 60.24
N SER A 35 -4.71 -7.68 59.90
CA SER A 35 -4.04 -7.18 58.71
C SER A 35 -2.56 -7.58 58.71
N LEU A 36 -2.22 -8.53 57.84
CA LEU A 36 -0.84 -8.73 57.37
C LEU A 36 -0.83 -8.70 55.84
N SER A 37 -1.28 -7.58 55.25
CA SER A 37 -0.94 -7.27 53.87
C SER A 37 0.49 -6.75 53.84
N LEU A 38 1.43 -7.66 53.59
CA LEU A 38 2.71 -7.32 52.97
C LEU A 38 2.39 -6.35 51.83
N THR A 39 2.73 -5.08 52.00
CA THR A 39 2.89 -4.19 50.86
C THR A 39 4.10 -4.72 50.11
N THR A 40 3.88 -5.68 49.22
CA THR A 40 4.77 -5.84 48.07
C THR A 40 4.75 -4.48 47.38
N ARG A 41 5.77 -3.66 47.64
CA ARG A 41 6.10 -2.58 46.71
C ARG A 41 6.27 -3.29 45.38
N LEU A 42 5.26 -3.16 44.50
CA LEU A 42 5.41 -3.47 43.09
C LEU A 42 6.56 -2.59 42.62
N GLY A 43 7.77 -3.14 42.63
CA GLY A 43 8.90 -2.50 42.00
C GLY A 43 8.54 -2.25 40.55
N ALA A 44 8.91 -1.08 40.03
CA ALA A 44 8.75 -0.79 38.61
C ALA A 44 9.33 -1.95 37.79
N ALA A 45 8.63 -2.33 36.70
CA ALA A 45 9.10 -3.38 35.82
C ALA A 45 10.50 -3.03 35.32
N VAL A 46 11.47 -3.94 35.48
CA VAL A 46 12.87 -3.70 35.12
C VAL A 46 13.17 -4.36 33.79
N SER A 47 13.48 -3.55 32.78
CA SER A 47 13.97 -4.01 31.47
C SER A 47 15.48 -3.81 31.40
N VAL A 48 16.23 -4.90 31.28
CA VAL A 48 17.70 -4.85 31.12
C VAL A 48 18.02 -4.72 29.63
N LEU A 49 18.92 -3.81 29.27
CA LEU A 49 19.46 -3.66 27.93
C LEU A 49 20.95 -3.98 27.96
N ASP A 50 21.34 -5.06 27.29
CA ASP A 50 22.67 -5.64 27.39
C ASP A 50 23.15 -6.23 26.06
N ASP A 51 24.45 -6.13 25.83
CA ASP A 51 25.16 -6.69 24.68
C ASP A 51 26.25 -7.71 25.05
N GLU A 52 26.52 -7.97 26.35
CA GLU A 52 27.52 -8.97 26.78
C GLU A 52 27.19 -10.40 26.28
N GLY A 53 25.90 -10.73 26.20
CA GLY A 53 25.42 -12.00 25.64
C GLY A 53 25.47 -12.10 24.10
N GLY A 54 26.03 -11.10 23.43
CA GLY A 54 26.04 -10.94 21.98
C GLY A 54 24.76 -10.30 21.44
N LEU A 55 24.81 -9.91 20.17
CA LEU A 55 23.73 -9.18 19.49
C LEU A 55 22.67 -10.13 18.90
N GLY A 56 21.48 -9.59 18.67
CA GLY A 56 20.40 -10.23 17.92
C GLY A 56 20.61 -10.14 16.40
N LEU A 57 19.53 -10.23 15.64
CA LEU A 57 19.60 -10.17 14.17
C LEU A 57 19.94 -8.76 13.67
N GLN A 58 20.55 -8.70 12.49
CA GLN A 58 20.79 -7.46 11.77
C GLN A 58 19.47 -6.85 11.31
N PHE A 59 19.27 -5.57 11.59
CA PHE A 59 18.17 -4.76 11.07
C PHE A 59 18.42 -4.40 9.61
N ASP A 60 17.41 -4.60 8.77
CA ASP A 60 17.52 -4.46 7.33
C ASP A 60 16.90 -3.16 6.80
N GLY A 61 16.07 -2.48 7.59
CA GLY A 61 15.46 -1.20 7.24
C GLY A 61 13.95 -1.18 7.38
N ILE A 62 13.36 0.01 7.26
CA ILE A 62 11.91 0.21 7.10
C ILE A 62 11.68 0.80 5.71
N GLY A 63 10.64 0.34 5.01
CA GLY A 63 10.35 0.76 3.64
C GLY A 63 8.92 1.23 3.40
N GLY A 64 8.69 1.70 2.18
CA GLY A 64 7.36 1.99 1.64
C GLY A 64 7.28 1.59 0.17
N LEU A 65 6.11 1.09 -0.23
CA LEU A 65 5.87 0.54 -1.56
C LEU A 65 5.20 1.60 -2.45
N SER A 66 5.84 2.00 -3.54
CA SER A 66 5.21 2.81 -4.58
C SER A 66 4.76 1.91 -5.70
N GLY A 67 3.46 1.86 -5.95
CA GLY A 67 2.80 1.02 -6.93
C GLY A 67 1.90 -0.05 -6.30
N GLY A 68 1.67 -1.12 -7.05
CA GLY A 68 0.79 -2.23 -6.68
C GLY A 68 -0.61 -1.75 -6.34
N GLY A 69 -1.29 -0.88 -7.11
CA GLY A 69 -0.99 -0.36 -8.44
C GLY A 69 -1.29 1.13 -8.51
N ALA A 70 -0.45 1.85 -9.24
CA ALA A 70 -0.57 3.25 -9.54
C ALA A 70 -0.67 4.24 -8.35
N THR A 71 -0.08 3.89 -7.21
CA THR A 71 -0.26 4.66 -5.96
C THR A 71 0.51 6.00 -5.94
N SER A 72 1.55 6.16 -6.77
CA SER A 72 2.27 7.43 -6.95
C SER A 72 1.79 8.26 -8.14
N ARG A 73 0.65 7.89 -8.75
CA ARG A 73 0.18 8.40 -10.04
C ARG A 73 0.03 9.92 -10.07
N LEU A 74 -0.57 10.52 -9.04
CA LEU A 74 -0.86 11.95 -8.96
C LEU A 74 0.32 12.79 -8.43
N LEU A 75 1.39 12.15 -7.95
CA LEU A 75 2.54 12.83 -7.38
C LEU A 75 3.37 13.57 -8.44
N VAL A 76 3.51 12.96 -9.62
CA VAL A 76 4.45 13.40 -10.67
C VAL A 76 4.17 14.81 -11.18
N ASN A 77 2.91 15.23 -11.15
CA ASN A 77 2.46 16.52 -11.67
C ASN A 77 2.16 17.55 -10.57
N TYR A 78 2.57 17.30 -9.32
CA TYR A 78 2.60 18.35 -8.30
C TYR A 78 3.50 19.50 -8.74
N PRO A 79 3.08 20.76 -8.53
CA PRO A 79 3.94 21.90 -8.77
C PRO A 79 5.10 21.92 -7.76
N GLU A 80 6.24 22.44 -8.19
CA GLU A 80 7.30 22.82 -7.26
C GLU A 80 6.86 24.07 -6.47
N PRO A 81 7.26 24.21 -5.19
CA PRO A 81 8.21 23.35 -4.46
C PRO A 81 7.58 22.12 -3.79
N TYR A 82 6.26 21.96 -3.85
CA TYR A 82 5.53 20.98 -3.03
C TYR A 82 5.90 19.54 -3.37
N ARG A 83 6.11 19.23 -4.66
CA ARG A 83 6.57 17.90 -5.08
C ARG A 83 7.92 17.55 -4.42
N SER A 84 8.89 18.46 -4.46
CA SER A 84 10.18 18.24 -3.80
C SER A 84 10.06 18.17 -2.28
N GLN A 85 9.13 18.89 -1.65
CA GLN A 85 8.87 18.84 -0.21
C GLN A 85 8.30 17.48 0.21
N ILE A 86 7.33 16.95 -0.53
CA ILE A 86 6.78 15.60 -0.33
C ILE A 86 7.91 14.56 -0.40
N LEU A 87 8.74 14.63 -1.45
CA LEU A 87 9.89 13.73 -1.61
C LEU A 87 10.94 13.89 -0.49
N ASP A 88 11.10 15.10 0.05
CA ASP A 88 11.97 15.34 1.20
C ASP A 88 11.41 14.66 2.47
N TYR A 89 10.10 14.72 2.72
CA TYR A 89 9.48 14.00 3.84
C TYR A 89 9.61 12.48 3.73
N LEU A 90 9.53 11.95 2.51
CA LEU A 90 9.63 10.52 2.26
C LEU A 90 11.09 10.03 2.31
N PHE A 91 12.02 10.69 1.63
CA PHE A 91 13.35 10.10 1.35
C PHE A 91 14.55 10.88 1.90
N LYS A 92 14.41 12.16 2.23
CA LYS A 92 15.55 12.92 2.73
C LYS A 92 16.00 12.28 4.02
N LYS A 93 17.30 11.99 4.09
CA LYS A 93 17.81 11.30 5.26
C LYS A 93 17.37 12.04 6.52
N PRO A 94 16.75 11.31 7.45
CA PRO A 94 16.76 9.84 7.54
C PRO A 94 15.40 9.17 7.18
N GLY A 95 14.72 9.58 6.10
CA GLY A 95 13.43 9.05 5.62
C GLY A 95 13.38 7.53 5.35
N VAL A 96 12.40 7.04 4.58
CA VAL A 96 12.26 5.59 4.32
C VAL A 96 13.57 4.98 3.78
N GLY A 97 13.93 3.82 4.32
CA GLY A 97 15.21 3.15 4.05
C GLY A 97 15.16 2.19 2.86
N GLN A 98 13.97 1.82 2.41
CA GLN A 98 13.73 0.93 1.28
C GLN A 98 12.52 1.41 0.47
N VAL A 99 12.58 1.29 -0.85
CA VAL A 99 11.44 1.51 -1.74
C VAL A 99 11.23 0.25 -2.57
N ASP A 100 10.05 -0.32 -2.44
CA ASP A 100 9.61 -1.42 -3.28
C ASP A 100 8.72 -0.90 -4.40
N LEU A 101 9.01 -1.38 -5.61
CA LEU A 101 8.51 -0.86 -6.86
C LEU A 101 8.03 -2.02 -7.71
N PRO A 102 6.75 -2.02 -8.07
CA PRO A 102 6.29 -2.94 -9.04
C PRO A 102 6.70 -2.60 -10.45
N GLU A 103 6.62 -3.64 -11.26
CA GLU A 103 6.49 -3.49 -12.69
C GLU A 103 5.11 -4.00 -13.15
N TYR A 104 4.41 -3.26 -14.04
CA TYR A 104 3.13 -3.67 -14.66
C TYR A 104 3.02 -3.30 -16.13
N LEU A 105 2.01 -3.85 -16.81
CA LEU A 105 1.77 -3.78 -18.25
C LEU A 105 0.42 -3.26 -18.68
N PRO A 106 0.34 -3.06 -20.01
CA PRO A 106 -0.74 -3.61 -20.80
C PRO A 106 -0.28 -4.58 -21.93
N HIS A 107 -1.24 -5.39 -22.39
CA HIS A 107 -1.40 -6.00 -23.73
C HIS A 107 -1.07 -7.50 -23.98
N TYR A 108 -1.97 -8.12 -24.76
CA TYR A 108 -1.95 -9.46 -25.34
C TYR A 108 -2.22 -9.34 -26.85
N THR A 109 -1.51 -10.13 -27.66
CA THR A 109 -1.97 -10.57 -28.99
C THR A 109 -1.60 -12.03 -29.16
N VAL A 110 -2.59 -12.91 -29.40
CA VAL A 110 -2.40 -14.15 -30.17
C VAL A 110 -3.64 -14.42 -31.01
N LYS A 111 -3.36 -14.85 -32.24
CA LYS A 111 -4.25 -15.35 -33.29
C LYS A 111 -5.31 -16.35 -32.79
N ASP A 112 -6.47 -16.26 -33.42
CA ASP A 112 -7.48 -17.32 -33.57
C ASP A 112 -8.29 -17.70 -32.31
N GLY A 113 -9.21 -16.80 -31.95
CA GLY A 113 -10.60 -17.17 -31.68
C GLY A 113 -10.93 -17.75 -30.30
N TRP A 114 -11.78 -17.01 -29.59
CA TRP A 114 -12.56 -17.35 -28.38
C TRP A 114 -11.93 -16.98 -27.02
N THR A 115 -12.35 -15.82 -26.50
CA THR A 115 -12.00 -15.29 -25.17
C THR A 115 -13.15 -15.50 -24.20
N ILE A 116 -12.95 -16.40 -23.22
CA ILE A 116 -13.68 -16.38 -21.95
C ILE A 116 -12.76 -15.74 -20.92
N THR A 117 -13.29 -14.73 -20.22
CA THR A 117 -12.66 -14.07 -19.08
C THR A 117 -12.92 -14.87 -17.80
N LYS A 118 -11.86 -15.33 -17.12
CA LYS A 118 -11.57 -15.37 -15.66
C LYS A 118 -10.52 -16.45 -15.36
N SER A 119 -9.57 -16.29 -14.44
CA SER A 119 -9.71 -15.89 -13.02
C SER A 119 -9.16 -14.49 -12.65
N PRO A 120 -9.53 -13.92 -11.47
CA PRO A 120 -9.38 -12.51 -11.13
C PRO A 120 -7.93 -12.11 -10.82
N GLY A 121 -7.61 -10.84 -11.07
CA GLY A 121 -6.27 -10.25 -10.98
C GLY A 121 -6.20 -9.07 -11.93
N THR A 122 -7.23 -8.22 -11.95
CA THR A 122 -7.26 -6.88 -11.31
C THR A 122 -6.20 -5.97 -11.94
N PRO A 123 -6.56 -4.75 -12.43
CA PRO A 123 -5.62 -3.64 -12.29
C PRO A 123 -5.03 -3.72 -10.88
N GLY A 124 -3.79 -3.29 -10.63
CA GLY A 124 -3.41 -3.09 -9.22
C GLY A 124 -4.48 -2.22 -8.54
N PRO A 125 -4.66 -2.31 -7.21
CA PRO A 125 -5.80 -1.75 -6.47
C PRO A 125 -6.29 -0.39 -6.96
N ASP A 126 -5.41 0.51 -7.42
CA ASP A 126 -5.76 1.87 -7.85
C ASP A 126 -5.51 2.18 -9.34
N GLY A 127 -4.95 1.25 -10.12
CA GLY A 127 -4.72 1.48 -11.56
C GLY A 127 -3.72 0.55 -12.23
N THR A 128 -3.38 0.87 -13.48
CA THR A 128 -2.35 0.18 -14.28
C THR A 128 -1.08 1.01 -14.35
N GLU A 129 0.09 0.37 -14.30
CA GLU A 129 1.39 1.01 -14.60
C GLU A 129 1.98 0.41 -15.90
N PRO A 130 2.85 1.14 -16.63
CA PRO A 130 3.38 0.69 -17.92
C PRO A 130 4.72 -0.04 -17.80
N SER A 131 4.90 -1.10 -18.59
CA SER A 131 6.13 -1.92 -18.55
C SER A 131 7.15 -1.45 -19.54
N HIS A 132 8.41 -1.83 -19.33
CA HIS A 132 9.45 -1.68 -20.34
C HIS A 132 9.21 -2.51 -21.59
N MET A 133 8.40 -3.57 -21.60
CA MET A 133 8.15 -4.40 -22.80
C MET A 133 6.66 -4.71 -23.03
N HIS A 134 5.96 -3.88 -23.81
CA HIS A 134 4.55 -4.12 -24.19
C HIS A 134 4.39 -5.32 -25.13
N ASP A 135 5.41 -5.60 -25.92
CA ASP A 135 5.47 -6.63 -26.96
C ASP A 135 6.82 -7.35 -26.89
N GLU A 136 6.95 -8.52 -27.51
CA GLU A 136 8.20 -9.31 -27.47
C GLU A 136 9.44 -8.59 -28.03
N ASN A 137 9.23 -7.61 -28.92
CA ASN A 137 10.31 -6.83 -29.55
C ASN A 137 10.35 -5.37 -29.08
N ASP A 138 9.61 -5.02 -28.04
CA ASP A 138 9.55 -3.67 -27.47
C ASP A 138 10.41 -3.57 -26.22
N GLU A 139 11.26 -2.55 -26.13
CA GLU A 139 12.01 -2.18 -24.93
C GLU A 139 12.01 -0.66 -24.75
N ASN A 140 11.49 -0.18 -23.62
CA ASN A 140 11.47 1.24 -23.27
C ASN A 140 11.55 1.45 -21.75
N TYR A 141 12.73 1.88 -21.31
CA TYR A 141 13.01 2.12 -19.89
C TYR A 141 12.66 3.52 -19.42
N SER A 142 11.81 4.26 -20.12
CA SER A 142 11.42 5.64 -19.77
C SER A 142 9.93 5.77 -19.48
N ARG A 143 9.15 4.69 -19.56
CA ARG A 143 7.72 4.70 -19.28
C ARG A 143 7.43 4.79 -17.78
N GLY A 144 6.27 5.34 -17.44
CA GLY A 144 5.80 5.43 -16.06
C GLY A 144 6.60 6.42 -15.24
N TYR A 145 6.61 6.22 -13.92
CA TYR A 145 7.20 7.17 -12.98
C TYR A 145 8.11 6.55 -11.93
N GLU A 146 8.19 5.23 -11.86
CA GLU A 146 9.03 4.56 -10.86
C GLU A 146 10.53 4.79 -11.12
N TRP A 147 10.94 4.91 -12.38
CA TRP A 147 12.30 5.36 -12.73
C TRP A 147 12.63 6.74 -12.15
N TRP A 148 11.68 7.68 -12.27
CA TRP A 148 11.83 9.02 -11.73
C TRP A 148 11.86 8.99 -10.20
N LEU A 149 10.95 8.24 -9.57
CA LEU A 149 10.85 8.15 -8.12
C LEU A 149 12.13 7.54 -7.51
N MET A 150 12.67 6.47 -8.10
CA MET A 150 13.96 5.89 -7.67
C MET A 150 15.11 6.89 -7.75
N LYS A 151 15.18 7.67 -8.85
CA LYS A 151 16.22 8.71 -9.00
C LYS A 151 16.05 9.80 -7.94
N GLU A 152 14.83 10.26 -7.69
CA GLU A 152 14.56 11.26 -6.65
C GLU A 152 14.85 10.74 -5.24
N ALA A 153 14.59 9.45 -4.98
CA ALA A 153 14.92 8.78 -3.74
C ALA A 153 16.44 8.63 -3.55
N LYS A 154 17.16 8.08 -4.54
CA LYS A 154 18.63 7.96 -4.52
C LYS A 154 19.34 9.30 -4.41
N LYS A 155 18.79 10.36 -5.02
CA LYS A 155 19.32 11.73 -4.90
C LYS A 155 19.29 12.24 -3.46
N ARG A 156 18.27 11.86 -2.69
CA ARG A 156 18.06 12.26 -1.28
C ARG A 156 18.74 11.31 -0.29
N ASN A 157 18.79 10.04 -0.63
CA ASN A 157 19.40 8.97 0.13
C ASN A 157 20.11 7.97 -0.82
N PRO A 158 21.41 8.17 -1.11
CA PRO A 158 22.16 7.27 -2.00
C PRO A 158 22.20 5.81 -1.51
N ASP A 159 22.07 5.60 -0.21
CA ASP A 159 22.12 4.28 0.44
C ASP A 159 20.75 3.58 0.50
N ILE A 160 19.68 4.22 0.01
CA ILE A 160 18.33 3.63 0.00
C ILE A 160 18.35 2.31 -0.78
N LYS A 161 17.66 1.29 -0.27
CA LYS A 161 17.53 0.01 -0.96
C LYS A 161 16.41 0.06 -1.98
N LEU A 162 16.68 -0.44 -3.18
CA LEU A 162 15.70 -0.50 -4.27
C LEU A 162 15.29 -1.96 -4.50
N ILE A 163 13.99 -2.21 -4.47
CA ILE A 163 13.39 -3.53 -4.65
C ILE A 163 12.47 -3.46 -5.87
N GLY A 164 12.52 -4.48 -6.73
CA GLY A 164 11.61 -4.65 -7.86
C GLY A 164 10.77 -5.91 -7.72
N LEU A 165 9.44 -5.83 -7.85
CA LEU A 165 8.55 -7.00 -7.71
C LEU A 165 7.42 -6.97 -8.75
N PRO A 166 7.23 -7.96 -9.63
CA PRO A 166 6.06 -7.97 -10.52
C PRO A 166 4.80 -8.50 -9.81
N TRP A 167 3.62 -7.91 -10.00
CA TRP A 167 2.30 -8.51 -9.68
C TRP A 167 1.59 -8.94 -10.99
N ALA A 168 2.06 -8.54 -12.18
CA ALA A 168 1.51 -8.97 -13.47
C ALA A 168 2.56 -8.93 -14.59
N PHE A 169 2.27 -9.65 -15.68
CA PHE A 169 3.16 -9.87 -16.81
C PHE A 169 2.47 -9.60 -18.16
N PRO A 170 3.24 -9.24 -19.21
CA PRO A 170 2.72 -9.01 -20.55
C PRO A 170 2.07 -10.30 -21.03
N GLY A 171 1.03 -10.20 -21.85
CA GLY A 171 0.40 -11.40 -22.41
C GLY A 171 1.37 -12.29 -23.18
N TRP A 172 2.37 -11.70 -23.83
CA TRP A 172 3.36 -12.44 -24.63
C TRP A 172 4.32 -13.29 -23.80
N ILE A 173 4.57 -12.92 -22.52
CA ILE A 173 5.43 -13.70 -21.61
C ILE A 173 4.85 -15.09 -21.31
N GLY A 174 3.52 -15.20 -21.27
CA GLY A 174 2.85 -16.46 -21.00
C GLY A 174 2.95 -17.50 -22.12
N CYS A 175 3.65 -17.22 -23.23
CA CYS A 175 3.83 -18.15 -24.36
C CYS A 175 2.50 -18.72 -24.89
N GLY A 176 1.50 -17.86 -25.05
CA GLY A 176 0.15 -18.25 -25.48
C GLY A 176 -0.75 -18.75 -24.35
N THR A 177 -0.25 -18.81 -23.11
CA THR A 177 -1.02 -19.10 -21.90
C THR A 177 -1.16 -17.84 -21.03
N ASN A 178 -2.00 -17.91 -19.99
CA ASN A 178 -2.11 -16.84 -18.97
C ASN A 178 -1.22 -17.10 -17.75
N TRP A 179 -0.11 -17.84 -17.92
CA TRP A 179 0.75 -18.24 -16.82
C TRP A 179 2.22 -17.88 -17.10
N PRO A 180 2.88 -17.07 -16.25
CA PRO A 180 4.23 -16.57 -16.53
C PRO A 180 5.29 -17.67 -16.42
N TYR A 181 5.02 -18.79 -15.74
CA TYR A 181 6.01 -19.86 -15.60
C TYR A 181 5.94 -20.92 -16.69
N THR A 182 5.09 -20.75 -17.71
CA THR A 182 5.05 -21.64 -18.88
C THR A 182 6.38 -21.60 -19.64
N CYS A 183 7.00 -20.43 -19.72
CA CYS A 183 8.31 -20.20 -20.32
C CYS A 183 9.22 -19.48 -19.31
N PRO A 184 9.75 -20.18 -18.28
CA PRO A 184 10.45 -19.54 -17.18
C PRO A 184 11.67 -18.74 -17.63
N ASP A 185 12.38 -19.16 -18.69
CA ASP A 185 13.51 -18.42 -19.26
C ASP A 185 13.09 -17.07 -19.87
N LYS A 186 11.92 -17.00 -20.53
CA LYS A 186 11.40 -15.74 -21.07
C LYS A 186 11.02 -14.77 -19.96
N THR A 187 10.40 -15.28 -18.90
CA THR A 187 10.04 -14.50 -17.72
C THR A 187 11.28 -14.00 -16.98
N ALA A 188 12.30 -14.85 -16.83
CA ALA A 188 13.57 -14.46 -16.23
C ALA A 188 14.29 -13.42 -17.09
N TYR A 189 14.30 -13.57 -18.43
CA TYR A 189 14.83 -12.56 -19.34
C TYR A 189 14.13 -11.21 -19.17
N TYR A 190 12.81 -11.20 -19.13
CA TYR A 190 12.00 -9.98 -18.97
C TYR A 190 12.35 -9.24 -17.68
N VAL A 191 12.36 -9.94 -16.54
CA VAL A 191 12.69 -9.37 -15.22
C VAL A 191 14.15 -8.89 -15.17
N ALA A 192 15.08 -9.69 -15.68
CA ALA A 192 16.49 -9.33 -15.75
C ALA A 192 16.74 -8.10 -16.65
N SER A 193 15.97 -7.97 -17.73
CA SER A 193 16.04 -6.82 -18.63
C SER A 193 15.58 -5.54 -17.97
N TRP A 194 14.58 -5.59 -17.07
CA TRP A 194 14.18 -4.44 -16.24
C TRP A 194 15.33 -3.98 -15.33
N ILE A 195 15.95 -4.93 -14.60
CA ILE A 195 17.07 -4.64 -13.70
C ILE A 195 18.26 -4.06 -14.48
N HIS A 196 18.57 -4.66 -15.64
CA HIS A 196 19.61 -4.16 -16.51
C HIS A 196 19.31 -2.74 -17.02
N GLY A 197 18.06 -2.49 -17.43
CA GLY A 197 17.60 -1.18 -17.87
C GLY A 197 17.69 -0.10 -16.78
N ALA A 198 17.36 -0.46 -15.53
CA ALA A 198 17.52 0.42 -14.36
C ALA A 198 18.97 0.95 -14.27
N LYS A 199 19.95 0.06 -14.43
CA LYS A 199 21.35 0.45 -14.40
C LYS A 199 21.77 1.22 -15.64
N SER A 200 21.48 0.70 -16.82
CA SER A 200 21.98 1.24 -18.10
C SER A 200 21.40 2.61 -18.46
N TYR A 201 20.13 2.87 -18.13
CA TYR A 201 19.44 4.11 -18.51
C TYR A 201 19.32 5.13 -17.37
N HIS A 202 19.33 4.68 -16.11
CA HIS A 202 19.12 5.56 -14.95
C HIS A 202 20.25 5.53 -13.93
N ASN A 203 21.27 4.70 -14.13
CA ASN A 203 22.35 4.45 -13.17
C ASN A 203 21.81 4.04 -11.78
N LEU A 204 20.76 3.22 -11.77
CA LEU A 204 20.16 2.68 -10.55
C LEU A 204 20.64 1.24 -10.35
N ASP A 205 21.20 0.98 -9.17
CA ASP A 205 21.51 -0.37 -8.74
C ASP A 205 20.30 -0.91 -7.97
N ILE A 206 19.66 -1.94 -8.53
CA ILE A 206 18.58 -2.67 -7.86
C ILE A 206 19.21 -3.65 -6.88
N ASP A 207 18.80 -3.57 -5.61
CA ASP A 207 19.36 -4.42 -4.55
C ASP A 207 18.67 -5.78 -4.49
N TYR A 208 17.34 -5.81 -4.69
CA TYR A 208 16.54 -7.03 -4.59
C TYR A 208 15.47 -7.14 -5.68
N VAL A 209 15.11 -8.38 -6.00
CA VAL A 209 14.00 -8.70 -6.90
C VAL A 209 13.08 -9.74 -6.28
N GLY A 210 11.77 -9.52 -6.42
CA GLY A 210 10.71 -10.43 -5.99
C GLY A 210 10.24 -11.39 -7.10
N ILE A 211 9.26 -12.25 -6.79
CA ILE A 211 8.85 -13.35 -7.68
C ILE A 211 7.57 -13.04 -8.47
N TRP A 212 6.43 -13.09 -7.80
CA TRP A 212 5.13 -12.71 -8.36
C TRP A 212 4.15 -12.44 -7.22
N ASN A 213 3.84 -11.17 -7.00
CA ASN A 213 3.17 -10.71 -5.80
C ASN A 213 1.82 -11.40 -5.54
N GLU A 214 1.63 -11.89 -4.32
CA GLU A 214 0.42 -12.57 -3.83
C GLU A 214 -0.14 -13.61 -4.81
N ARG A 215 0.76 -14.27 -5.56
CA ARG A 215 0.44 -15.37 -6.47
C ARG A 215 1.26 -16.59 -6.11
N THR A 216 0.84 -17.72 -6.65
CA THR A 216 1.57 -18.97 -6.48
C THR A 216 2.96 -18.80 -7.10
N PHE A 217 4.02 -19.00 -6.32
CA PHE A 217 5.38 -19.04 -6.84
C PHE A 217 5.64 -20.36 -7.57
N ASN A 218 6.73 -20.41 -8.32
CA ASN A 218 7.23 -21.65 -8.92
C ASN A 218 8.69 -21.82 -8.57
N THR A 219 9.02 -22.88 -7.83
CA THR A 219 10.40 -23.13 -7.35
C THR A 219 11.39 -23.21 -8.51
N LYS A 220 10.98 -23.84 -9.62
CA LYS A 220 11.84 -23.93 -10.80
C LYS A 220 12.14 -22.58 -11.43
N TYR A 221 11.15 -21.70 -11.51
CA TYR A 221 11.37 -20.33 -11.98
C TYR A 221 12.35 -19.57 -11.08
N ILE A 222 12.26 -19.71 -9.75
CA ILE A 222 13.16 -19.03 -8.81
C ILE A 222 14.62 -19.45 -9.08
N GLU A 223 14.88 -20.75 -9.27
CA GLU A 223 16.20 -21.25 -9.64
C GLU A 223 16.66 -20.70 -11.01
N VAL A 224 15.76 -20.70 -12.01
CA VAL A 224 16.07 -20.19 -13.35
C VAL A 224 16.41 -18.70 -13.30
N LEU A 225 15.67 -17.91 -12.52
CA LEU A 225 15.93 -16.49 -12.32
C LEU A 225 17.32 -16.27 -11.70
N ARG A 226 17.65 -17.02 -10.63
CA ARG A 226 18.99 -16.94 -10.01
C ARG A 226 20.10 -17.27 -11.00
N GLN A 227 19.98 -18.39 -11.72
CA GLN A 227 20.96 -18.81 -12.72
C GLN A 227 21.10 -17.77 -13.84
N PHE A 228 19.99 -17.19 -14.27
CA PHE A 228 19.98 -16.17 -15.32
C PHE A 228 20.69 -14.90 -14.87
N LEU A 229 20.34 -14.36 -13.69
CA LEU A 229 20.99 -13.20 -13.08
C LEU A 229 22.50 -13.40 -12.93
N ASP A 230 22.92 -14.58 -12.45
CA ASP A 230 24.33 -14.90 -12.28
C ASP A 230 25.09 -14.95 -13.61
N LYS A 231 24.46 -15.53 -14.63
CA LYS A 231 25.02 -15.65 -15.99
C LYS A 231 25.27 -14.29 -16.63
N ILE A 232 24.40 -13.31 -16.39
CA ILE A 232 24.54 -11.95 -16.94
C ILE A 232 25.32 -11.01 -16.01
N GLY A 233 25.89 -11.52 -14.92
CA GLY A 233 26.76 -10.75 -14.01
C GLY A 233 26.01 -9.98 -12.91
N LEU A 234 24.70 -10.18 -12.75
CA LEU A 234 23.87 -9.58 -11.68
C LEU A 234 23.85 -10.44 -10.40
N LYS A 235 25.01 -10.95 -9.99
CA LYS A 235 25.17 -11.85 -8.82
C LYS A 235 24.83 -11.18 -7.48
N ASN A 236 24.91 -9.85 -7.41
CA ASN A 236 24.68 -9.08 -6.19
C ASN A 236 23.21 -8.72 -5.97
N VAL A 237 22.33 -8.98 -6.94
CA VAL A 237 20.89 -8.73 -6.78
C VAL A 237 20.31 -9.89 -5.99
N GLY A 238 19.82 -9.63 -4.78
CA GLY A 238 19.20 -10.65 -3.93
C GLY A 238 17.80 -11.03 -4.42
N ILE A 239 17.37 -12.26 -4.15
CA ILE A 239 15.99 -12.69 -4.42
C ILE A 239 15.20 -12.70 -3.11
N ILE A 240 14.09 -11.95 -3.09
CA ILE A 240 13.07 -12.03 -2.05
C ILE A 240 11.99 -13.00 -2.55
N ALA A 241 11.61 -13.97 -1.72
CA ALA A 241 10.52 -14.88 -2.07
C ALA A 241 9.61 -15.15 -0.86
N ALA A 242 8.31 -15.34 -1.02
CA ALA A 242 7.57 -15.35 -2.29
C ALA A 242 6.63 -14.15 -2.43
N ASP A 243 6.72 -13.16 -1.53
CA ASP A 243 5.80 -12.01 -1.47
C ASP A 243 4.35 -12.49 -1.40
N GLY A 244 4.12 -13.32 -0.38
CA GLY A 244 2.86 -14.01 -0.12
C GLY A 244 2.84 -14.55 1.30
N THR A 245 2.57 -15.85 1.49
CA THR A 245 2.62 -16.46 2.83
C THR A 245 4.00 -17.06 3.12
N TRP A 246 4.25 -17.45 4.38
CA TRP A 246 5.46 -18.17 4.81
C TRP A 246 5.68 -19.56 4.16
N GLY A 247 4.83 -19.99 3.22
CA GLY A 247 4.81 -21.34 2.65
C GLY A 247 6.09 -21.77 1.93
N ILE A 248 6.79 -20.84 1.28
CA ILE A 248 8.06 -21.08 0.55
C ILE A 248 9.13 -21.71 1.46
N ALA A 249 9.09 -21.41 2.77
CA ALA A 249 10.03 -21.97 3.73
C ALA A 249 9.98 -23.50 3.79
N ASN A 250 8.81 -24.11 3.49
CA ASN A 250 8.68 -25.57 3.49
C ASN A 250 9.49 -26.18 2.35
N ASP A 251 9.42 -25.59 1.15
CA ASP A 251 10.14 -26.05 -0.02
C ASP A 251 11.65 -25.81 0.15
N MET A 252 12.06 -24.67 0.70
CA MET A 252 13.47 -24.34 0.96
C MET A 252 14.14 -25.29 1.98
N LEU A 253 13.39 -25.81 2.95
CA LEU A 253 13.95 -26.80 3.89
C LEU A 253 14.21 -28.16 3.25
N VAL A 254 13.56 -28.45 2.12
CA VAL A 254 13.70 -29.71 1.38
C VAL A 254 14.68 -29.56 0.22
N ASP A 255 14.69 -28.40 -0.43
CA ASP A 255 15.50 -28.12 -1.61
C ASP A 255 16.63 -27.13 -1.31
N PRO A 256 17.89 -27.60 -1.19
CA PRO A 256 19.03 -26.73 -0.91
C PRO A 256 19.32 -25.76 -2.07
N TYR A 257 19.00 -26.08 -3.32
CA TYR A 257 19.24 -25.18 -4.45
C TYR A 257 18.26 -24.01 -4.43
N LEU A 258 17.00 -24.28 -4.12
CA LEU A 258 16.01 -23.23 -3.88
C LEU A 258 16.40 -22.37 -2.68
N ASN A 259 16.84 -22.99 -1.59
CA ASN A 259 17.31 -22.27 -0.41
C ASN A 259 18.51 -21.38 -0.73
N ASP A 260 19.46 -21.83 -1.55
CA ASP A 260 20.62 -21.04 -1.94
C ASP A 260 20.23 -19.89 -2.90
N ALA A 261 19.21 -20.09 -3.75
CA ALA A 261 18.73 -19.06 -4.67
C ALA A 261 18.02 -17.89 -3.97
N VAL A 262 17.33 -18.16 -2.86
CA VAL A 262 16.55 -17.16 -2.10
C VAL A 262 17.39 -16.53 -1.00
N GLU A 263 17.47 -15.21 -0.96
CA GLU A 263 18.22 -14.49 0.07
C GLU A 263 17.34 -14.16 1.29
N ILE A 264 16.10 -13.73 1.04
CA ILE A 264 15.15 -13.26 2.05
C ILE A 264 13.81 -13.97 1.84
N ILE A 265 13.16 -14.35 2.95
CA ILE A 265 11.76 -14.78 2.93
C ILE A 265 10.87 -13.57 3.22
N GLY A 266 10.18 -13.08 2.18
CA GLY A 266 9.19 -12.01 2.25
C GLY A 266 7.78 -12.55 2.42
N ALA A 267 7.07 -12.09 3.46
CA ALA A 267 5.67 -12.45 3.71
C ALA A 267 4.80 -11.21 3.90
N HIS A 268 3.53 -11.33 3.52
CA HIS A 268 2.55 -10.24 3.49
C HIS A 268 1.59 -10.35 4.66
N TYR A 269 1.29 -9.20 5.28
CA TYR A 269 0.36 -9.06 6.41
C TYR A 269 0.51 -10.18 7.47
N PRO A 270 1.72 -10.44 7.98
CA PRO A 270 2.01 -11.63 8.79
C PRO A 270 1.37 -11.62 10.18
N GLY A 271 0.72 -10.53 10.59
CA GLY A 271 0.16 -10.39 11.93
C GLY A 271 1.24 -10.47 13.01
N THR A 272 2.42 -9.92 12.73
CA THR A 272 3.63 -9.96 13.58
C THR A 272 4.28 -11.33 13.75
N LEU A 273 3.75 -12.40 13.19
CA LEU A 273 4.23 -13.77 13.42
C LEU A 273 4.90 -14.36 12.18
N SER A 274 6.01 -15.07 12.39
CA SER A 274 6.62 -15.95 11.38
C SER A 274 6.32 -17.42 11.63
N SER A 275 6.38 -18.25 10.59
CA SER A 275 6.24 -19.70 10.73
C SER A 275 7.48 -20.33 11.37
N SER A 276 7.31 -21.49 12.02
CA SER A 276 8.44 -22.22 12.60
C SER A 276 9.45 -22.67 11.55
N ASN A 277 8.96 -23.04 10.35
CA ASN A 277 9.82 -23.45 9.24
C ASN A 277 10.60 -22.27 8.65
N ALA A 278 9.98 -21.08 8.53
CA ALA A 278 10.70 -19.87 8.11
C ALA A 278 11.89 -19.59 9.03
N ARG A 279 11.71 -19.65 10.35
CA ARG A 279 12.82 -19.48 11.31
C ARG A 279 13.90 -20.56 11.19
N LYS A 280 13.54 -21.81 10.87
CA LYS A 280 14.51 -22.91 10.70
C LYS A 280 15.40 -22.76 9.46
N THR A 281 14.95 -22.03 8.44
CA THR A 281 15.79 -21.77 7.24
C THR A 281 17.04 -20.96 7.56
N GLY A 282 17.03 -20.18 8.66
CA GLY A 282 18.11 -19.26 8.99
C GLY A 282 18.20 -18.04 8.07
N LYS A 283 17.24 -17.86 7.15
CA LYS A 283 17.16 -16.70 6.25
C LYS A 283 16.67 -15.46 6.99
N LYS A 284 16.94 -14.30 6.40
CA LYS A 284 16.29 -13.04 6.77
C LYS A 284 14.80 -13.17 6.52
N LEU A 285 13.99 -12.67 7.45
CA LEU A 285 12.53 -12.70 7.37
C LEU A 285 12.03 -11.27 7.31
N TRP A 286 11.28 -10.91 6.27
CA TRP A 286 10.74 -9.56 6.12
C TRP A 286 9.22 -9.62 6.10
N SER A 287 8.58 -8.62 6.72
CA SER A 287 7.23 -8.25 6.34
C SER A 287 7.35 -7.38 5.08
N SER A 288 7.35 -8.03 3.91
CA SER A 288 7.63 -7.36 2.63
C SER A 288 6.44 -6.56 2.10
N GLU A 289 5.26 -6.78 2.66
CA GLU A 289 4.10 -5.89 2.51
C GLU A 289 3.26 -5.93 3.80
N ASP A 290 3.03 -4.76 4.39
CA ASP A 290 2.24 -4.60 5.61
C ASP A 290 1.51 -3.25 5.60
N TYR A 291 0.88 -2.86 6.71
CA TYR A 291 0.14 -1.60 6.87
C TYR A 291 -1.22 -1.59 6.14
N SER A 292 -1.30 -1.14 4.88
CA SER A 292 -2.52 -1.04 4.07
C SER A 292 -3.73 -0.48 4.83
N THR A 293 -3.51 0.51 5.68
CA THR A 293 -4.56 1.06 6.56
C THR A 293 -4.63 2.56 6.36
N VAL A 294 -5.84 3.11 6.43
CA VAL A 294 -6.07 4.57 6.30
C VAL A 294 -5.13 5.31 7.23
N ASN A 295 -4.47 6.34 6.72
CA ASN A 295 -3.39 7.04 7.41
C ASN A 295 -3.81 8.02 8.50
N ASP A 296 -4.97 7.79 9.12
CA ASP A 296 -5.38 8.50 10.30
C ASP A 296 -4.56 8.08 11.55
N ASN A 297 -4.99 8.51 12.73
CA ASN A 297 -4.33 8.17 13.98
C ASN A 297 -4.41 6.67 14.31
N VAL A 298 -5.46 5.95 13.86
CA VAL A 298 -5.57 4.49 14.04
C VAL A 298 -4.58 3.78 13.14
N GLY A 299 -4.44 4.21 11.87
CA GLY A 299 -3.40 3.74 10.97
C GLY A 299 -2.00 3.99 11.53
N GLY A 300 -1.73 5.19 12.06
CA GLY A 300 -0.48 5.49 12.74
C GLY A 300 -0.21 4.58 13.94
N GLY A 301 -1.23 4.27 14.74
CA GLY A 301 -1.12 3.31 15.84
C GLY A 301 -0.83 1.89 15.36
N CYS A 302 -1.50 1.43 14.30
CA CYS A 302 -1.22 0.15 13.64
C CYS A 302 0.25 0.09 13.22
N TRP A 303 0.74 1.10 12.49
CA TRP A 303 2.11 1.16 12.01
C TRP A 303 3.13 1.16 13.17
N ALA A 304 2.88 1.94 14.22
CA ALA A 304 3.76 2.03 15.38
C ALA A 304 3.92 0.68 16.08
N ARG A 305 2.81 -0.03 16.26
CA ARG A 305 2.77 -1.35 16.88
C ARG A 305 3.54 -2.38 16.07
N ILE A 306 3.27 -2.50 14.77
CA ILE A 306 3.85 -3.56 13.94
C ILE A 306 5.33 -3.33 13.65
N LEU A 307 5.81 -2.08 13.57
CA LEU A 307 7.24 -1.78 13.41
C LEU A 307 8.11 -2.38 14.54
N ASN A 308 7.62 -2.36 15.78
CA ASN A 308 8.30 -3.04 16.88
C ASN A 308 7.99 -4.54 16.88
N GLN A 309 6.71 -4.90 16.81
CA GLN A 309 6.27 -6.25 17.13
C GLN A 309 6.57 -7.27 16.01
N ASN A 310 6.77 -6.84 14.77
CA ASN A 310 7.23 -7.71 13.69
C ASN A 310 8.59 -8.35 14.05
N PHE A 311 9.50 -7.58 14.66
CA PHE A 311 10.75 -8.13 15.18
C PHE A 311 10.54 -8.95 16.46
N VAL A 312 9.84 -8.39 17.45
CA VAL A 312 9.68 -9.01 18.78
C VAL A 312 8.98 -10.38 18.71
N ASN A 313 7.96 -10.51 17.86
CA ASN A 313 7.13 -11.71 17.77
C ASN A 313 7.57 -12.65 16.64
N GLY A 314 8.09 -12.08 15.54
CA GLY A 314 8.27 -12.78 14.28
C GLY A 314 9.71 -12.89 13.80
N ASN A 315 10.69 -12.31 14.51
CA ASN A 315 12.08 -12.18 14.06
C ASN A 315 12.22 -11.46 12.70
N MET A 316 11.23 -10.63 12.34
CA MET A 316 11.27 -9.92 11.07
C MET A 316 12.16 -8.68 11.16
N THR A 317 13.13 -8.55 10.27
CA THR A 317 14.19 -7.54 10.33
C THR A 317 13.98 -6.37 9.37
N SER A 318 12.95 -6.44 8.52
CA SER A 318 12.40 -5.34 7.73
C SER A 318 10.87 -5.36 7.77
N THR A 319 10.27 -4.19 7.61
CA THR A 319 8.83 -4.02 7.39
C THR A 319 8.61 -2.93 6.35
N ILE A 320 7.84 -3.24 5.31
CA ILE A 320 7.59 -2.36 4.17
C ILE A 320 6.09 -2.05 4.12
N ALA A 321 5.74 -0.76 4.18
CA ALA A 321 4.34 -0.34 4.15
C ALA A 321 3.80 -0.30 2.72
N TRP A 322 2.66 -0.97 2.46
CA TRP A 322 1.81 -0.62 1.32
C TRP A 322 0.80 0.44 1.77
N ASN A 323 0.80 1.68 1.25
CA ASN A 323 1.74 2.25 0.25
C ASN A 323 2.58 3.42 0.77
N LEU A 324 3.58 3.82 -0.03
CA LEU A 324 4.53 4.89 0.28
C LEU A 324 3.82 6.24 0.48
N VAL A 325 2.93 6.58 -0.43
CA VAL A 325 2.18 7.84 -0.46
C VAL A 325 0.86 7.63 -1.18
N ALA A 326 -0.22 8.16 -0.60
CA ALA A 326 -1.53 8.15 -1.21
C ALA A 326 -1.63 9.27 -2.26
N SER A 327 -1.12 8.98 -3.46
CA SER A 327 -1.19 9.86 -4.64
C SER A 327 -2.02 9.24 -5.75
N TYR A 328 -3.23 8.83 -5.39
CA TYR A 328 -4.28 8.29 -6.26
C TYR A 328 -5.62 8.83 -5.77
N TYR A 329 -6.66 8.75 -6.59
CA TYR A 329 -7.97 9.26 -6.18
C TYR A 329 -8.49 8.50 -4.96
N LYS A 330 -8.84 9.22 -3.89
CA LYS A 330 -9.32 8.63 -2.63
C LYS A 330 -10.56 7.74 -2.76
N GLU A 331 -11.37 7.88 -3.82
CA GLU A 331 -12.54 7.02 -4.05
C GLU A 331 -12.19 5.69 -4.75
N LEU A 332 -10.92 5.49 -5.13
CA LEU A 332 -10.40 4.17 -5.50
C LEU A 332 -10.28 3.28 -4.26
N PRO A 333 -10.20 1.95 -4.42
CA PRO A 333 -9.98 1.02 -3.31
C PRO A 333 -8.84 1.48 -2.39
N PHE A 334 -8.96 1.29 -1.07
CA PHE A 334 -7.88 1.63 -0.13
C PHE A 334 -7.45 3.11 -0.15
N GLY A 335 -8.37 4.02 -0.48
CA GLY A 335 -8.10 5.46 -0.47
C GLY A 335 -7.49 5.96 0.84
N GLN A 336 -6.35 6.65 0.74
CA GLN A 336 -5.57 7.20 1.86
C GLN A 336 -4.77 6.16 2.68
N ASP A 337 -4.51 4.97 2.13
CA ASP A 337 -3.71 3.93 2.79
C ASP A 337 -2.18 4.10 2.61
N GLY A 338 -1.71 5.33 2.38
CA GLY A 338 -0.28 5.66 2.22
C GLY A 338 0.34 6.25 3.48
N LEU A 339 1.66 6.25 3.66
CA LEU A 339 2.28 6.87 4.85
C LEU A 339 1.96 8.37 5.00
N MET A 340 1.68 9.05 3.88
CA MET A 340 1.13 10.40 3.81
C MET A 340 0.16 10.53 2.61
N THR A 341 -0.55 11.66 2.49
CA THR A 341 -1.50 11.90 1.38
C THR A 341 -1.02 13.05 0.49
N ALA A 342 -1.03 12.83 -0.82
CA ALA A 342 -0.72 13.83 -1.84
C ALA A 342 -1.50 13.53 -3.13
N ASP A 343 -2.82 13.70 -3.08
CA ASP A 343 -3.77 13.36 -4.15
C ASP A 343 -4.36 14.60 -4.88
N GLU A 344 -3.85 15.80 -4.61
CA GLU A 344 -4.32 17.07 -5.19
C GLU A 344 -3.22 17.88 -5.90
N PRO A 345 -2.61 17.39 -6.99
CA PRO A 345 -1.59 18.14 -7.71
C PRO A 345 -2.10 19.46 -8.30
N TRP A 346 -3.42 19.59 -8.54
CA TRP A 346 -4.03 20.82 -9.06
C TRP A 346 -4.05 21.97 -8.04
N SER A 347 -4.01 21.66 -6.73
CA SER A 347 -3.95 22.66 -5.66
C SER A 347 -2.55 22.80 -5.07
N GLY A 348 -1.75 21.72 -5.12
CA GLY A 348 -0.47 21.62 -4.41
C GLY A 348 -0.62 21.23 -2.94
N HIS A 349 -1.85 20.96 -2.48
CA HIS A 349 -2.15 20.52 -1.13
C HIS A 349 -1.61 19.10 -0.86
N TYR A 350 -1.06 18.84 0.32
CA TYR A 350 -0.70 17.51 0.79
C TYR A 350 -0.86 17.47 2.32
N ASP A 351 -1.07 16.28 2.87
CA ASP A 351 -1.24 16.09 4.32
C ASP A 351 -0.11 15.24 4.90
N LEU A 352 0.54 15.79 5.94
CA LEU A 352 1.49 15.05 6.76
C LEU A 352 0.76 14.31 7.86
N GLN A 353 0.53 13.04 7.62
CA GLN A 353 -0.22 12.20 8.51
C GLN A 353 0.67 11.53 9.57
N SER A 354 0.03 10.96 10.59
CA SER A 354 0.73 10.35 11.73
C SER A 354 1.77 9.27 11.33
N PRO A 355 1.59 8.43 10.29
CA PRO A 355 2.56 7.38 9.95
C PRO A 355 3.95 7.90 9.52
N ILE A 356 4.07 9.12 8.97
CA ILE A 356 5.38 9.74 8.67
C ILE A 356 6.20 9.88 9.95
N TRP A 357 5.58 10.39 11.01
CA TRP A 357 6.26 10.63 12.28
C TRP A 357 6.53 9.33 13.04
N VAL A 358 5.63 8.35 12.94
CA VAL A 358 5.84 6.98 13.41
C VAL A 358 7.06 6.36 12.73
N THR A 359 7.16 6.50 11.40
CA THR A 359 8.32 6.01 10.64
C THR A 359 9.61 6.69 11.10
N ALA A 360 9.57 7.99 11.38
CA ALA A 360 10.70 8.77 11.87
C ALA A 360 11.24 8.26 13.23
N HIS A 361 10.37 7.77 14.13
CA HIS A 361 10.79 7.19 15.41
C HIS A 361 11.77 6.02 15.27
N THR A 362 11.76 5.32 14.14
CA THR A 362 12.72 4.25 13.83
C THR A 362 13.81 4.72 12.89
N THR A 363 13.42 5.24 11.73
CA THR A 363 14.33 5.52 10.60
C THR A 363 15.33 6.63 10.91
N GLN A 364 14.99 7.61 11.76
CA GLN A 364 15.93 8.67 12.13
C GLN A 364 17.10 8.22 12.99
N PHE A 365 16.98 7.08 13.64
CA PHE A 365 17.87 6.66 14.72
C PHE A 365 18.41 5.24 14.52
N THR A 366 18.16 4.65 13.35
CA THR A 366 18.62 3.33 12.93
C THR A 366 18.98 3.37 11.46
N GLN A 367 19.83 2.45 11.01
CA GLN A 367 20.15 2.27 9.58
C GLN A 367 20.29 0.77 9.29
N PRO A 368 20.03 0.33 8.04
CA PRO A 368 20.37 -1.02 7.62
C PRO A 368 21.81 -1.39 8.01
N GLY A 369 22.00 -2.57 8.59
CA GLY A 369 23.28 -3.03 9.10
C GLY A 369 23.48 -2.88 10.62
N TRP A 370 22.64 -2.08 11.28
CA TRP A 370 22.54 -2.08 12.75
C TRP A 370 22.06 -3.45 13.23
N HIS A 371 22.24 -3.76 14.51
CA HIS A 371 21.74 -5.00 15.09
C HIS A 371 20.78 -4.72 16.22
N TYR A 372 19.71 -5.49 16.29
CA TYR A 372 18.87 -5.55 17.48
C TYR A 372 19.66 -6.14 18.65
N LEU A 373 19.37 -5.71 19.87
CA LEU A 373 19.80 -6.41 21.07
C LEU A 373 18.97 -7.69 21.24
N LYS A 374 19.51 -8.66 21.98
CA LYS A 374 18.72 -9.85 22.38
C LYS A 374 17.67 -9.53 23.45
N THR A 375 17.84 -8.40 24.13
CA THR A 375 16.99 -7.94 25.23
C THR A 375 15.89 -7.00 24.75
N VAL A 376 15.08 -7.45 23.80
CA VAL A 376 13.86 -6.76 23.35
C VAL A 376 12.63 -7.52 23.85
N GLY A 377 11.45 -6.90 23.85
CA GLY A 377 10.26 -7.64 24.27
C GLY A 377 9.01 -6.80 24.50
N HIS A 378 8.00 -7.45 25.05
CA HIS A 378 6.77 -6.83 25.52
C HIS A 378 6.94 -6.18 26.88
N LEU A 379 6.19 -5.10 27.11
CA LEU A 379 6.07 -4.46 28.41
C LEU A 379 5.06 -5.20 29.30
N GLN A 380 5.23 -5.09 30.62
CA GLN A 380 4.44 -5.88 31.57
C GLN A 380 2.93 -5.60 31.51
N LYS A 381 2.53 -4.34 31.23
CA LYS A 381 1.12 -3.94 31.14
C LYS A 381 0.72 -3.53 29.72
N GLY A 382 1.25 -4.20 28.70
CA GLY A 382 0.92 -3.94 27.29
C GLY A 382 1.86 -2.92 26.63
N GLY A 383 2.01 -3.03 25.31
CA GLY A 383 3.04 -2.35 24.53
C GLY A 383 4.34 -3.14 24.41
N SER A 384 5.30 -2.62 23.65
CA SER A 384 6.57 -3.30 23.37
C SER A 384 7.74 -2.33 23.28
N TYR A 385 8.96 -2.87 23.38
CA TYR A 385 10.18 -2.12 23.14
C TYR A 385 11.20 -2.93 22.33
N VAL A 386 11.91 -2.23 21.46
CA VAL A 386 13.10 -2.74 20.76
C VAL A 386 14.29 -1.85 21.07
N ALA A 387 15.49 -2.42 20.99
CA ALA A 387 16.74 -1.70 21.16
C ALA A 387 17.75 -2.15 20.10
N LEU A 388 18.45 -1.19 19.50
CA LEU A 388 19.40 -1.42 18.42
C LEU A 388 20.72 -0.67 18.67
N THR A 389 21.80 -1.24 18.16
CA THR A 389 23.14 -0.63 18.17
C THR A 389 23.83 -0.75 16.81
N ASP A 390 24.70 0.22 16.51
CA ASP A 390 25.60 0.18 15.35
C ASP A 390 26.92 -0.57 15.63
N GLY A 391 27.12 -1.06 16.86
CA GLY A 391 28.37 -1.68 17.29
C GLY A 391 29.52 -0.70 17.49
N LYS A 392 29.27 0.61 17.40
CA LYS A 392 30.26 1.69 17.59
C LYS A 392 29.94 2.54 18.83
N GLY A 393 29.09 2.02 19.72
CA GLY A 393 28.70 2.66 20.97
C GLY A 393 27.40 3.46 20.90
N ASN A 394 26.74 3.53 19.73
CA ASN A 394 25.40 4.11 19.67
C ASN A 394 24.34 3.12 20.13
N LEU A 395 23.31 3.64 20.78
CA LEU A 395 22.15 2.90 21.26
C LEU A 395 20.89 3.67 20.91
N THR A 396 19.90 2.98 20.35
CA THR A 396 18.55 3.49 20.10
C THR A 396 17.54 2.53 20.69
N ILE A 397 16.62 3.04 21.51
CA ILE A 397 15.54 2.30 22.15
C ILE A 397 14.23 2.90 21.63
N ILE A 398 13.33 2.06 21.11
CA ILE A 398 12.04 2.47 20.55
C ILE A 398 10.95 1.74 21.33
N ILE A 399 10.02 2.49 21.92
CA ILE A 399 8.97 1.98 22.81
C ILE A 399 7.64 2.41 22.23
N GLU A 400 6.65 1.51 22.22
CA GLU A 400 5.27 1.79 21.84
C GLU A 400 4.29 1.24 22.88
N THR A 401 3.20 1.95 23.14
CA THR A 401 2.10 1.54 24.05
C THR A 401 0.72 1.61 23.39
N MET A 402 0.65 1.18 22.13
CA MET A 402 -0.57 1.29 21.32
C MET A 402 -1.69 0.41 21.86
N THR A 403 -2.82 1.02 22.21
CA THR A 403 -4.03 0.31 22.65
C THR A 403 -4.68 -0.42 21.48
N HIS A 404 -5.46 -1.46 21.80
CA HIS A 404 -6.08 -2.32 20.78
C HIS A 404 -6.94 -1.54 19.78
N ASP A 405 -7.94 -0.81 20.27
CA ASP A 405 -8.94 -0.13 19.41
C ASP A 405 -8.33 1.03 18.60
N HIS A 406 -7.18 1.55 19.04
CA HIS A 406 -6.47 2.66 18.40
C HIS A 406 -5.31 2.20 17.51
N SER A 407 -5.14 0.90 17.28
CA SER A 407 -4.06 0.38 16.45
C SER A 407 -4.45 -0.83 15.60
N MET A 408 -5.73 -0.93 15.29
CA MET A 408 -6.23 -1.97 14.39
C MET A 408 -5.73 -1.71 12.97
N CYS A 409 -4.94 -2.65 12.43
CA CYS A 409 -4.64 -2.70 11.01
C CYS A 409 -5.83 -3.33 10.26
N ILE A 410 -5.94 -3.10 8.95
CA ILE A 410 -6.96 -3.78 8.14
C ILE A 410 -6.77 -5.30 8.11
N ARG A 411 -5.52 -5.77 8.23
CA ARG A 411 -5.12 -7.18 8.11
C ARG A 411 -3.97 -7.51 9.06
N PRO A 412 -3.96 -8.71 9.66
CA PRO A 412 -5.13 -9.57 9.92
C PRO A 412 -6.02 -8.96 11.01
N PRO A 413 -7.19 -9.54 11.31
CA PRO A 413 -7.96 -9.19 12.51
C PRO A 413 -7.09 -9.29 13.77
N LEU A 414 -7.10 -8.23 14.58
CA LEU A 414 -6.32 -8.12 15.81
C LEU A 414 -7.12 -8.71 16.98
N PRO A 415 -6.61 -9.73 17.69
CA PRO A 415 -7.25 -10.19 18.92
C PRO A 415 -7.20 -9.11 20.01
N PRO A 416 -8.20 -9.05 20.91
CA PRO A 416 -8.24 -8.05 21.98
C PRO A 416 -7.07 -8.22 22.95
N TYR A 417 -6.52 -7.09 23.39
CA TYR A 417 -5.50 -7.02 24.43
C TYR A 417 -5.62 -5.70 25.21
N ASP A 418 -5.16 -5.71 26.45
CA ASP A 418 -5.21 -4.55 27.34
C ASP A 418 -3.86 -3.84 27.42
N VAL A 419 -3.91 -2.52 27.47
CA VAL A 419 -2.75 -1.67 27.79
C VAL A 419 -3.12 -0.79 28.98
N HIS A 420 -2.22 -0.69 29.95
CA HIS A 420 -2.40 0.16 31.12
C HIS A 420 -1.16 1.04 31.33
N GLN A 421 -1.41 2.22 31.92
CA GLN A 421 -0.34 3.08 32.39
C GLN A 421 0.62 2.31 33.32
N GLN A 422 1.92 2.48 33.07
CA GLN A 422 2.96 1.74 33.77
C GLN A 422 4.25 2.54 33.89
N ASN A 423 4.98 2.30 34.98
CA ASN A 423 6.33 2.82 35.16
C ASN A 423 7.33 1.72 34.84
N VAL A 424 8.26 2.01 33.93
CA VAL A 424 9.27 1.06 33.45
C VAL A 424 10.64 1.61 33.78
N THR A 425 11.49 0.76 34.37
CA THR A 425 12.88 1.08 34.65
C THR A 425 13.76 0.36 33.65
N PHE A 426 14.50 1.12 32.85
CA PHE A 426 15.51 0.57 31.95
C PHE A 426 16.88 0.55 32.65
N LYS A 427 17.60 -0.56 32.52
CA LYS A 427 18.97 -0.72 33.03
C LYS A 427 19.91 -1.03 31.88
N LEU A 428 20.79 -0.07 31.58
CA LEU A 428 21.88 -0.19 30.63
C LEU A 428 23.03 -0.97 31.26
N GLN A 429 23.36 -2.11 30.65
CA GLN A 429 24.49 -2.95 31.04
C GLN A 429 25.49 -3.05 29.88
N GLY A 430 26.49 -3.92 30.02
CA GLY A 430 27.54 -4.12 29.01
C GLY A 430 28.20 -2.82 28.57
N SER A 431 28.35 -2.64 27.26
CA SER A 431 28.98 -1.46 26.66
C SER A 431 28.16 -0.16 26.89
N PHE A 432 26.86 -0.27 27.14
CA PHE A 432 25.94 0.85 27.31
C PHE A 432 25.94 1.46 28.72
N LYS A 433 26.50 0.76 29.71
CA LYS A 433 26.50 1.16 31.13
C LYS A 433 27.02 2.58 31.38
N ASN A 434 27.95 3.03 30.54
CA ASN A 434 28.62 4.32 30.68
C ASN A 434 27.97 5.47 29.91
N ILE A 435 26.86 5.24 29.19
CA ILE A 435 26.12 6.29 28.50
C ILE A 435 25.66 7.36 29.50
N LYS A 436 26.02 8.62 29.21
CA LYS A 436 25.79 9.76 30.12
C LYS A 436 24.56 10.58 29.78
N ALA A 437 24.13 10.56 28.52
CA ALA A 437 22.99 11.33 28.04
C ALA A 437 22.31 10.58 26.90
N LEU A 438 20.98 10.65 26.89
CA LEU A 438 20.12 10.09 25.85
C LEU A 438 19.13 11.18 25.40
N LYS A 439 19.06 11.40 24.10
CA LYS A 439 18.04 12.24 23.47
C LYS A 439 16.72 11.50 23.46
N VAL A 440 15.63 12.25 23.63
CA VAL A 440 14.28 11.69 23.76
C VAL A 440 13.38 12.34 22.72
N TRP A 441 12.72 11.51 21.93
CA TRP A 441 11.70 11.89 20.96
C TRP A 441 10.39 11.23 21.36
N HIS A 442 9.29 11.97 21.27
CA HIS A 442 8.00 11.53 21.78
C HIS A 442 6.87 11.85 20.79
N SER A 443 5.96 10.89 20.62
CA SER A 443 4.66 11.07 19.99
C SER A 443 3.57 10.59 20.92
N LYS A 444 2.47 11.34 20.98
CA LYS A 444 1.25 11.03 21.71
C LYS A 444 0.06 11.10 20.76
N PHE A 445 -0.66 10.00 20.63
CA PHE A 445 -1.96 10.00 19.98
C PHE A 445 -3.02 10.35 21.01
N ASP A 446 -3.87 11.34 20.71
CA ASP A 446 -4.95 11.78 21.58
C ASP A 446 -6.30 11.62 20.87
N PHE A 447 -6.89 10.43 21.02
CA PHE A 447 -8.18 10.08 20.46
C PHE A 447 -9.37 10.72 21.21
N VAL A 448 -9.14 11.33 22.38
CA VAL A 448 -10.21 11.91 23.20
C VAL A 448 -10.42 13.39 22.87
N LYS A 449 -9.34 14.18 22.84
CA LYS A 449 -9.40 15.63 22.58
C LYS A 449 -9.01 16.00 21.16
N ASN A 450 -8.54 15.04 20.36
CA ASN A 450 -7.99 15.25 19.02
C ASN A 450 -6.84 16.28 19.01
N SER A 451 -5.99 16.23 20.04
CA SER A 451 -4.81 17.09 20.20
C SER A 451 -3.50 16.31 20.13
N SER A 452 -3.44 15.30 19.25
CA SER A 452 -2.25 14.46 19.05
C SER A 452 -1.02 15.32 18.77
N THR A 453 0.12 14.90 19.32
CA THR A 453 1.40 15.57 19.09
C THR A 453 2.42 14.57 18.61
N PHE A 454 3.14 14.89 17.55
CA PHE A 454 4.01 13.94 16.89
C PHE A 454 5.46 14.44 16.83
N PHE A 455 6.38 13.52 17.10
CA PHE A 455 7.81 13.66 16.93
C PHE A 455 8.43 14.89 17.62
N ASN A 456 7.98 15.17 18.84
CA ASN A 456 8.52 16.26 19.65
C ASN A 456 9.76 15.81 20.39
N GLN A 457 10.82 16.64 20.35
CA GLN A 457 12.00 16.40 21.17
C GLN A 457 11.74 16.85 22.61
N LEU A 458 11.98 15.95 23.57
CA LEU A 458 11.88 16.22 24.99
C LEU A 458 13.26 16.45 25.62
N SER A 459 13.27 16.80 26.90
CA SER A 459 14.49 16.92 27.71
C SER A 459 15.30 15.62 27.70
N GLU A 460 16.63 15.75 27.61
CA GLU A 460 17.52 14.60 27.64
C GLU A 460 17.45 13.83 28.96
N ILE A 461 17.56 12.51 28.88
CA ILE A 461 17.68 11.64 30.03
C ILE A 461 19.16 11.48 30.37
N LYS A 462 19.50 11.65 31.64
CA LYS A 462 20.84 11.36 32.19
C LYS A 462 20.74 10.11 33.07
N PRO A 463 21.12 8.93 32.56
CA PRO A 463 21.05 7.70 33.35
C PRO A 463 21.88 7.81 34.63
N ILE A 464 21.31 7.41 35.76
CA ILE A 464 21.99 7.35 37.05
C ILE A 464 22.39 5.91 37.29
N ASN A 465 23.69 5.66 37.45
CA ASN A 465 24.26 4.30 37.58
C ASN A 465 23.81 3.35 36.45
N GLY A 466 23.74 3.86 35.21
CA GLY A 466 23.29 3.09 34.04
C GLY A 466 21.78 2.81 34.05
N SER A 467 20.96 3.52 34.81
CA SER A 467 19.52 3.29 34.85
C SER A 467 18.72 4.58 34.74
N PHE A 468 17.54 4.48 34.14
CA PHE A 468 16.54 5.55 34.08
C PHE A 468 15.14 4.94 34.15
N GLN A 469 14.15 5.77 34.48
CA GLN A 469 12.76 5.38 34.59
C GLN A 469 11.91 6.23 33.64
N LEU A 470 10.90 5.60 33.05
CA LEU A 470 9.86 6.26 32.28
C LEU A 470 8.49 5.92 32.85
N GLN A 471 7.63 6.93 32.90
CA GLN A 471 6.21 6.76 33.06
C GLN A 471 5.60 6.71 31.66
N LEU A 472 5.02 5.57 31.31
CA LEU A 472 4.40 5.35 30.02
C LEU A 472 2.88 5.41 30.20
N GLU A 473 2.23 6.24 29.41
CA GLU A 473 0.78 6.24 29.28
C GLU A 473 0.35 5.42 28.05
N LEU A 474 -0.94 5.51 27.71
CA LEU A 474 -1.52 4.84 26.55
C LEU A 474 -1.20 5.62 25.27
N ASP A 475 -1.07 4.88 24.17
CA ASP A 475 -0.92 5.41 22.80
C ASP A 475 0.25 6.39 22.65
N GLU A 476 1.41 5.99 23.19
CA GLU A 476 2.67 6.74 23.13
C GLU A 476 3.74 6.01 22.32
N ILE A 477 4.61 6.80 21.71
CA ILE A 477 5.87 6.32 21.13
C ILE A 477 7.02 7.13 21.74
N PHE A 478 8.01 6.43 22.26
CA PHE A 478 9.28 7.04 22.67
C PHE A 478 10.41 6.49 21.83
N THR A 479 11.27 7.39 21.33
CA THR A 479 12.61 7.01 20.89
C THR A 479 13.65 7.64 21.80
N ILE A 480 14.47 6.80 22.42
CA ILE A 480 15.52 7.19 23.35
C ILE A 480 16.85 6.76 22.75
N THR A 481 17.73 7.70 22.45
CA THR A 481 18.90 7.40 21.62
C THR A 481 20.12 8.24 21.98
N THR A 482 21.31 7.72 21.68
CA THR A 482 22.56 8.50 21.69
C THR A 482 22.70 9.40 20.46
N ILE A 483 21.93 9.13 19.40
CA ILE A 483 21.98 9.87 18.15
C ILE A 483 21.41 11.28 18.33
N SER A 484 22.20 12.29 17.96
CA SER A 484 21.86 13.71 18.12
C SER A 484 21.34 14.38 16.84
N THR A 485 21.27 13.66 15.72
CA THR A 485 20.92 14.20 14.40
C THR A 485 19.41 14.23 14.11
N GLY A 486 18.58 13.77 15.04
CA GLY A 486 17.12 13.77 14.86
C GLY A 486 16.58 15.16 14.58
N ASN A 487 15.62 15.26 13.66
CA ASN A 487 14.99 16.51 13.27
C ASN A 487 13.54 16.28 12.83
N ARG A 488 12.63 17.07 13.40
CA ARG A 488 11.25 17.20 12.92
C ARG A 488 11.24 18.19 11.75
N GLY A 489 11.57 17.69 10.56
CA GLY A 489 11.61 18.50 9.34
C GLY A 489 10.32 19.31 9.14
N SER A 490 10.44 20.57 8.75
CA SER A 490 9.29 21.43 8.49
C SER A 490 9.48 22.24 7.22
N PHE A 491 8.39 22.40 6.49
CA PHE A 491 8.23 23.34 5.39
C PHE A 491 7.06 24.27 5.71
N PRO A 492 6.91 25.40 4.99
CA PRO A 492 5.69 26.19 5.07
C PRO A 492 4.46 25.34 4.77
N GLU A 493 3.33 25.67 5.39
CA GLU A 493 2.06 24.98 5.15
C GLU A 493 1.73 24.97 3.65
N PRO A 494 1.30 23.82 3.10
CA PRO A 494 0.89 23.74 1.71
C PRO A 494 -0.39 24.55 1.47
N PRO A 495 -0.73 24.83 0.20
CA PRO A 495 -2.02 25.41 -0.15
C PRO A 495 -3.19 24.63 0.46
N PRO A 496 -4.32 25.29 0.74
CA PRO A 496 -5.51 24.59 1.22
C PRO A 496 -6.03 23.62 0.15
N SER A 497 -6.63 22.51 0.61
CA SER A 497 -7.32 21.56 -0.26
C SER A 497 -8.38 22.25 -1.13
N THR A 498 -8.47 21.84 -2.39
CA THR A 498 -9.51 22.29 -3.31
C THR A 498 -10.01 21.14 -4.18
N SER A 499 -11.30 21.17 -4.54
CA SER A 499 -11.82 20.22 -5.53
C SER A 499 -11.17 20.42 -6.89
N PHE A 500 -11.07 19.33 -7.67
CA PHE A 500 -10.59 19.38 -9.05
C PHE A 500 -11.32 20.47 -9.88
N PRO A 501 -10.62 21.15 -10.81
CA PRO A 501 -11.19 22.21 -11.63
C PRO A 501 -12.51 21.84 -12.30
N LYS A 502 -13.51 22.74 -12.21
CA LYS A 502 -14.81 22.57 -12.88
C LYS A 502 -14.68 22.53 -14.41
N VAL A 503 -13.64 23.16 -14.94
CA VAL A 503 -13.31 23.16 -16.36
C VAL A 503 -11.88 22.66 -16.47
N TYR A 504 -11.67 21.62 -17.26
CA TYR A 504 -10.36 21.08 -17.55
C TYR A 504 -10.27 20.74 -19.04
N LYS A 505 -9.07 20.94 -19.60
CA LYS A 505 -8.77 20.67 -20.98
C LYS A 505 -7.36 20.13 -21.09
N ASP A 506 -7.16 19.21 -22.01
CA ASP A 506 -5.85 18.72 -22.40
C ASP A 506 -5.86 18.43 -23.91
N ASN A 507 -4.90 19.00 -24.62
CA ASN A 507 -4.73 18.78 -26.06
C ASN A 507 -3.51 17.90 -26.36
N PHE A 508 -2.87 17.36 -25.32
CA PHE A 508 -1.76 16.42 -25.39
C PHE A 508 -0.57 16.88 -26.26
N ASN A 509 -0.49 18.17 -26.58
CA ASN A 509 0.58 18.77 -27.39
C ASN A 509 1.82 19.00 -26.52
N VAL A 510 2.36 17.90 -26.02
CA VAL A 510 3.54 17.87 -25.15
C VAL A 510 4.54 16.88 -25.75
N VAL A 511 5.82 17.26 -25.80
CA VAL A 511 6.90 16.36 -26.26
C VAL A 511 7.13 15.21 -25.28
N ASP A 512 6.77 15.41 -24.00
CA ASP A 512 6.77 14.40 -22.94
C ASP A 512 5.36 14.32 -22.31
N MET A 513 4.64 13.22 -22.56
CA MET A 513 3.24 13.05 -22.14
C MET A 513 3.07 13.14 -20.61
N LEU A 514 2.43 14.22 -20.15
CA LEU A 514 1.85 14.28 -18.81
C LEU A 514 0.49 13.56 -18.81
N LEU A 515 0.56 12.28 -18.45
CA LEU A 515 -0.40 11.55 -17.63
C LEU A 515 -1.73 12.28 -17.26
N MET A 516 -2.82 11.79 -17.85
CA MET A 516 -4.20 12.30 -17.76
C MET A 516 -4.84 12.13 -16.37
N ASN A 517 -5.29 13.23 -15.75
CA ASN A 517 -5.94 13.23 -14.44
C ASN A 517 -7.45 13.51 -14.61
N PHE A 518 -8.30 12.56 -14.22
CA PHE A 518 -9.76 12.73 -14.22
C PHE A 518 -10.27 12.89 -12.78
N PHE A 519 -10.80 14.04 -12.42
CA PHE A 519 -11.79 14.07 -11.34
C PHE A 519 -12.89 15.06 -11.62
N VAL A 520 -14.13 14.59 -11.70
CA VAL A 520 -15.24 15.44 -11.31
C VAL A 520 -16.34 14.62 -10.63
N SER A 521 -16.35 14.59 -9.30
CA SER A 521 -17.54 14.21 -8.52
C SER A 521 -18.62 15.28 -8.64
N ARG A 522 -19.27 15.36 -9.81
CA ARG A 522 -20.45 16.22 -9.99
C ARG A 522 -21.52 15.50 -10.80
N ARG A 523 -22.74 15.96 -10.58
CA ARG A 523 -23.93 15.44 -11.23
C ARG A 523 -23.94 15.85 -12.70
N ASN A 524 -23.69 17.12 -13.00
CA ASN A 524 -23.78 17.62 -14.36
C ASN A 524 -22.42 17.66 -15.03
N LEU A 525 -22.32 17.05 -16.21
CA LEU A 525 -21.07 16.87 -16.95
C LEU A 525 -21.28 17.18 -18.42
N ASN A 526 -20.33 17.86 -19.03
CA ASN A 526 -20.21 18.01 -20.47
C ASN A 526 -18.78 17.62 -20.86
N ILE A 527 -18.64 16.50 -21.55
CA ILE A 527 -17.37 15.88 -21.92
C ILE A 527 -17.25 15.90 -23.43
N THR A 528 -16.12 16.36 -23.96
CA THR A 528 -15.81 16.30 -25.39
C THR A 528 -14.43 15.73 -25.59
N CYS A 529 -14.27 14.88 -26.60
CA CYS A 529 -12.98 14.32 -26.98
C CYS A 529 -13.01 14.00 -28.47
N ASP A 530 -11.92 14.31 -29.16
CA ASP A 530 -11.66 13.76 -30.48
C ASP A 530 -11.16 12.32 -30.32
N VAL A 531 -11.64 11.43 -31.19
CA VAL A 531 -11.33 10.00 -31.13
C VAL A 531 -11.03 9.44 -32.52
N LEU A 532 -10.11 8.48 -32.57
CA LEU A 532 -9.73 7.75 -33.77
C LEU A 532 -9.72 6.24 -33.49
N ILE A 533 -10.62 5.51 -34.15
CA ILE A 533 -10.63 4.05 -34.11
C ILE A 533 -9.62 3.52 -35.14
N GLU A 534 -8.65 2.71 -34.73
CA GLU A 534 -7.66 2.13 -35.66
C GLU A 534 -8.08 0.74 -36.16
N THR A 535 -8.70 -0.08 -35.31
CA THR A 535 -9.14 -1.43 -35.68
C THR A 535 -10.35 -1.39 -36.61
N ALA A 536 -10.16 -1.83 -37.85
CA ALA A 536 -11.23 -1.93 -38.83
C ALA A 536 -12.31 -2.96 -38.41
N ASN A 537 -13.57 -2.66 -38.77
CA ASN A 537 -14.77 -3.49 -38.58
C ASN A 537 -15.20 -3.77 -37.13
N THR A 538 -14.29 -4.19 -36.26
CA THR A 538 -14.59 -4.62 -34.89
C THR A 538 -14.24 -3.59 -33.82
N GLY A 539 -13.48 -2.54 -34.18
CA GLY A 539 -12.99 -1.59 -33.20
C GLY A 539 -14.08 -0.72 -32.59
N GLY A 540 -13.91 -0.37 -31.32
CA GLY A 540 -14.82 0.51 -30.62
C GLY A 540 -14.11 1.42 -29.62
N ILE A 541 -14.66 2.61 -29.43
CA ILE A 541 -14.17 3.63 -28.50
C ILE A 541 -15.36 4.22 -27.74
N PHE A 542 -15.12 4.66 -26.51
CA PHE A 542 -16.09 5.42 -25.74
C PHE A 542 -15.51 6.66 -25.07
N ILE A 543 -16.40 7.62 -24.81
CA ILE A 543 -16.28 8.57 -23.71
C ILE A 543 -17.37 8.27 -22.68
N ALA A 544 -17.11 8.50 -21.40
CA ALA A 544 -18.05 8.21 -20.33
C ALA A 544 -18.04 9.28 -19.24
N GLY A 545 -19.17 9.42 -18.56
CA GLY A 545 -19.33 10.28 -17.39
C GLY A 545 -20.01 9.54 -16.24
N ARG A 546 -19.81 10.03 -15.02
CA ARG A 546 -20.30 9.41 -13.78
C ARG A 546 -19.78 7.99 -13.55
N VAL A 547 -18.56 7.68 -13.98
CA VAL A 547 -17.95 6.38 -13.71
C VAL A 547 -17.72 6.27 -12.21
N ASN A 548 -18.35 5.30 -11.53
CA ASN A 548 -18.40 5.27 -10.06
C ASN A 548 -17.37 4.35 -9.39
N LYS A 549 -16.66 3.53 -10.16
CA LYS A 549 -15.66 2.57 -9.65
C LYS A 549 -14.47 2.51 -10.59
N GLY A 550 -13.29 2.27 -10.00
CA GLY A 550 -12.03 2.04 -10.71
C GLY A 550 -11.23 0.94 -10.03
N GLY A 551 -9.92 0.91 -10.28
CA GLY A 551 -9.02 0.03 -9.55
C GLY A 551 -9.33 -1.47 -9.72
N GLU A 552 -9.11 -2.25 -8.67
CA GLU A 552 -9.38 -3.70 -8.68
C GLU A 552 -10.85 -4.06 -8.98
N VAL A 553 -11.80 -3.15 -8.73
CA VAL A 553 -13.24 -3.35 -8.96
C VAL A 553 -13.76 -2.74 -10.28
N VAL A 554 -12.87 -2.27 -11.17
CA VAL A 554 -13.24 -1.58 -12.43
C VAL A 554 -14.20 -2.37 -13.33
N ARG A 555 -14.18 -3.71 -13.28
CA ARG A 555 -15.11 -4.56 -14.05
C ARG A 555 -16.58 -4.38 -13.66
N HIS A 556 -16.84 -3.78 -12.49
CA HIS A 556 -18.17 -3.45 -11.99
C HIS A 556 -18.48 -1.95 -12.09
N ALA A 557 -17.69 -1.19 -12.86
CA ALA A 557 -17.92 0.23 -13.06
C ALA A 557 -19.24 0.47 -13.78
N GLU A 558 -20.08 1.28 -13.14
CA GLU A 558 -21.31 1.83 -13.68
C GLU A 558 -21.09 3.31 -14.00
N GLY A 559 -21.93 3.86 -14.87
CA GLY A 559 -21.80 5.22 -15.37
C GLY A 559 -22.70 5.42 -16.58
N LEU A 560 -22.36 6.39 -17.43
CA LEU A 560 -22.96 6.54 -18.74
C LEU A 560 -21.86 6.49 -19.79
N PHE A 561 -21.81 5.40 -20.55
CA PHE A 561 -20.78 5.16 -21.55
C PHE A 561 -21.35 5.37 -22.94
N TYR A 562 -20.77 6.29 -23.71
CA TYR A 562 -21.15 6.58 -25.08
C TYR A 562 -20.11 5.96 -26.03
N TRP A 563 -20.49 4.83 -26.63
CA TRP A 563 -19.68 4.03 -27.53
C TRP A 563 -19.98 4.34 -29.00
N ILE A 564 -18.93 4.40 -29.82
CA ILE A 564 -19.02 4.29 -31.29
C ILE A 564 -18.15 3.14 -31.78
N PHE A 565 -18.55 2.53 -32.89
CA PHE A 565 -17.91 1.35 -33.45
C PHE A 565 -17.53 1.53 -34.92
N ALA A 566 -16.49 0.82 -35.37
CA ALA A 566 -16.00 0.85 -36.75
C ALA A 566 -16.99 0.27 -37.77
N ASP A 567 -17.95 -0.55 -37.33
CA ASP A 567 -19.06 -1.05 -38.15
C ASP A 567 -20.14 0.01 -38.45
N GLY A 568 -20.05 1.19 -37.82
CA GLY A 568 -20.99 2.30 -37.96
C GLY A 568 -22.19 2.24 -37.04
N ASN A 569 -22.11 1.48 -35.96
CA ASN A 569 -23.08 1.50 -34.87
C ASN A 569 -22.61 2.38 -33.71
N TYR A 570 -23.55 2.82 -32.87
CA TYR A 570 -23.28 3.36 -31.53
C TYR A 570 -24.05 2.58 -30.46
N LYS A 571 -23.56 2.64 -29.22
CA LYS A 571 -24.29 2.20 -28.03
C LYS A 571 -24.16 3.23 -26.92
N VAL A 572 -25.17 3.31 -26.07
CA VAL A 572 -25.14 4.02 -24.79
C VAL A 572 -25.43 3.00 -23.71
N THR A 573 -24.50 2.79 -22.78
CA THR A 573 -24.62 1.77 -21.73
C THR A 573 -24.52 2.38 -20.34
N ASN A 574 -25.11 1.70 -19.36
CA ASN A 574 -25.03 2.09 -17.96
C ASN A 574 -23.84 1.47 -17.22
N ASP A 575 -23.20 0.47 -17.82
CA ASP A 575 -22.10 -0.29 -17.25
C ASP A 575 -20.97 -0.45 -18.27
N LEU A 576 -19.73 -0.51 -17.78
CA LEU A 576 -18.55 -0.69 -18.60
C LEU A 576 -18.57 -2.00 -19.42
N PRO A 577 -19.03 -3.16 -18.88
CA PRO A 577 -19.18 -4.38 -19.67
C PRO A 577 -20.23 -4.31 -20.79
N GLY A 578 -21.05 -3.25 -20.82
CA GLY A 578 -22.06 -3.02 -21.84
C GLY A 578 -23.25 -3.99 -21.79
N LYS A 579 -23.58 -4.53 -20.61
CA LYS A 579 -24.72 -5.44 -20.42
C LYS A 579 -26.05 -4.70 -20.38
N ILE A 580 -26.06 -3.46 -19.89
CA ILE A 580 -27.24 -2.61 -19.74
C ILE A 580 -27.20 -1.55 -20.83
N VAL A 581 -27.86 -1.83 -21.96
CA VAL A 581 -27.97 -0.90 -23.10
C VAL A 581 -29.16 0.03 -22.92
N LEU A 582 -28.90 1.33 -22.84
CA LEU A 582 -29.90 2.38 -22.69
C LEU A 582 -30.37 2.92 -24.06
N ALA A 583 -29.47 2.95 -25.04
CA ALA A 583 -29.77 3.31 -26.42
C ALA A 583 -28.76 2.66 -27.38
N SER A 584 -29.17 2.43 -28.63
CA SER A 584 -28.27 1.99 -29.70
C SER A 584 -28.84 2.41 -31.06
N GLY A 585 -27.98 2.45 -32.07
CA GLY A 585 -28.39 2.84 -33.42
C GLY A 585 -27.21 2.95 -34.37
N LYS A 586 -27.43 3.64 -35.50
CA LYS A 586 -26.40 3.89 -36.53
C LYS A 586 -25.70 5.22 -36.28
N SER A 587 -24.37 5.21 -36.24
CA SER A 587 -23.52 6.39 -36.17
C SER A 587 -22.88 6.72 -37.52
N GLY A 588 -22.67 5.72 -38.38
CA GLY A 588 -21.92 5.87 -39.63
C GLY A 588 -20.39 6.00 -39.45
N THR A 589 -19.88 5.82 -38.23
CA THR A 589 -18.45 5.85 -37.91
C THR A 589 -17.67 4.70 -38.57
N ARG A 590 -16.38 4.92 -38.83
CA ARG A 590 -15.46 3.95 -39.47
C ARG A 590 -14.08 4.08 -38.84
N ALA A 591 -13.27 3.04 -38.98
CA ALA A 591 -11.84 3.12 -38.61
C ALA A 591 -11.07 4.10 -39.53
N GLY A 592 -9.97 4.65 -39.02
CA GLY A 592 -9.07 5.55 -39.75
C GLY A 592 -9.62 6.97 -39.97
N LYS A 593 -10.69 7.36 -39.28
CA LYS A 593 -11.25 8.72 -39.34
C LYS A 593 -11.43 9.31 -37.94
N TRP A 594 -11.00 10.56 -37.79
CA TRP A 594 -11.24 11.33 -36.57
C TRP A 594 -12.72 11.72 -36.46
N HIS A 595 -13.24 11.62 -35.24
CA HIS A 595 -14.57 12.01 -34.87
C HIS A 595 -14.54 12.77 -33.54
N THR A 596 -15.37 13.80 -33.40
CA THR A 596 -15.56 14.50 -32.12
C THR A 596 -16.79 13.93 -31.42
N LEU A 597 -16.60 13.31 -30.26
CA LEU A 597 -17.69 12.87 -29.41
C LEU A 597 -17.97 13.93 -28.34
N THR A 598 -19.25 14.24 -28.13
CA THR A 598 -19.69 15.04 -26.99
C THR A 598 -20.74 14.28 -26.21
N LEU A 599 -20.53 14.14 -24.91
CA LEU A 599 -21.47 13.55 -23.95
C LEU A 599 -21.88 14.61 -22.94
N SER A 600 -23.16 14.91 -22.87
CA SER A 600 -23.70 15.87 -21.91
C SER A 600 -24.73 15.18 -21.01
N ILE A 601 -24.58 15.37 -19.71
CA ILE A 601 -25.43 14.82 -18.66
C ILE A 601 -25.92 15.97 -17.80
N GLN A 602 -27.24 16.14 -17.74
CA GLN A 602 -27.91 17.14 -16.92
C GLN A 602 -28.99 16.45 -16.07
N ASP A 603 -28.81 16.50 -14.75
CA ASP A 603 -29.64 15.82 -13.75
C ASP A 603 -29.75 14.32 -13.96
N ASN A 604 -30.78 13.85 -14.65
CA ASN A 604 -30.97 12.44 -14.99
C ASN A 604 -31.15 12.22 -16.49
N LEU A 605 -30.95 13.25 -17.30
CA LEU A 605 -31.07 13.22 -18.76
C LEU A 605 -29.70 13.38 -19.40
N ALA A 606 -29.48 12.62 -20.46
CA ALA A 606 -28.26 12.71 -21.24
C ALA A 606 -28.54 12.80 -22.75
N PHE A 607 -27.60 13.42 -23.44
CA PHE A 607 -27.57 13.52 -24.90
C PHE A 607 -26.13 13.36 -25.40
N GLY A 608 -26.01 12.85 -26.63
CA GLY A 608 -24.73 12.62 -27.27
C GLY A 608 -24.69 13.23 -28.66
N LEU A 609 -23.58 13.88 -28.98
CA LEU A 609 -23.31 14.44 -30.30
C LEU A 609 -22.18 13.67 -30.98
N LEU A 610 -22.21 13.63 -32.31
CA LEU A 610 -21.13 13.16 -33.16
C LEU A 610 -20.82 14.28 -34.15
N ASN A 611 -19.57 14.76 -34.12
CA ASN A 611 -19.10 15.87 -34.96
C ASN A 611 -19.98 17.14 -34.83
N GLY A 612 -20.44 17.43 -33.62
CA GLY A 612 -21.31 18.59 -33.32
C GLY A 612 -22.79 18.41 -33.68
N TYR A 613 -23.20 17.29 -34.27
CA TYR A 613 -24.60 17.01 -34.58
C TYR A 613 -25.21 16.02 -33.57
N PRO A 614 -26.46 16.22 -33.11
CA PRO A 614 -27.12 15.27 -32.19
C PRO A 614 -27.25 13.88 -32.80
N LEU A 615 -26.69 12.86 -32.13
CA LEU A 615 -26.83 11.46 -32.51
C LEU A 615 -27.95 10.77 -31.72
N TRP A 616 -28.06 11.07 -30.43
CA TRP A 616 -29.09 10.56 -29.54
C TRP A 616 -29.41 11.56 -28.42
N LYS A 617 -30.62 11.50 -27.86
CA LYS A 617 -31.12 12.44 -26.85
C LYS A 617 -32.08 11.77 -25.87
N ASN A 618 -32.32 12.43 -24.73
CA ASN A 618 -33.31 12.04 -23.72
C ASN A 618 -33.08 10.64 -23.11
N VAL A 619 -31.83 10.17 -23.09
CA VAL A 619 -31.49 8.93 -22.37
C VAL A 619 -31.54 9.23 -20.87
N ARG A 620 -32.25 8.40 -20.11
CA ARG A 620 -32.41 8.57 -18.67
C ARG A 620 -31.42 7.69 -17.90
N ILE A 621 -30.74 8.28 -16.93
CA ILE A 621 -29.84 7.60 -16.00
C ILE A 621 -30.16 8.01 -14.56
N PHE A 622 -30.44 7.03 -13.70
CA PHE A 622 -30.78 7.27 -12.29
C PHE A 622 -29.61 6.99 -11.34
N GLN A 623 -28.78 6.01 -11.70
CA GLN A 623 -27.55 5.67 -10.99
C GLN A 623 -26.46 5.32 -12.01
N PRO A 624 -25.19 5.60 -11.69
CA PRO A 624 -24.74 6.44 -10.58
C PRO A 624 -25.09 7.93 -10.77
N GLN A 625 -25.17 8.69 -9.67
CA GLN A 625 -25.49 10.13 -9.68
C GLN A 625 -24.27 11.03 -9.89
N ASN A 626 -23.08 10.53 -9.57
CA ASN A 626 -21.79 11.21 -9.66
C ASN A 626 -20.70 10.18 -10.00
N GLY A 627 -19.52 10.65 -10.38
CA GLY A 627 -18.37 9.81 -10.70
C GLY A 627 -17.49 10.45 -11.77
N TRP A 628 -16.39 9.79 -12.09
CA TRP A 628 -15.37 10.31 -13.02
C TRP A 628 -15.88 10.45 -14.45
N ALA A 629 -15.19 11.30 -15.21
CA ALA A 629 -15.15 11.17 -16.65
C ALA A 629 -14.11 10.13 -17.04
N ALA A 630 -14.32 9.43 -18.15
CA ALA A 630 -13.40 8.44 -18.66
C ALA A 630 -13.40 8.40 -20.18
N ILE A 631 -12.32 7.88 -20.75
CA ILE A 631 -12.20 7.51 -22.15
C ILE A 631 -11.67 6.07 -22.21
N GLY A 632 -11.95 5.34 -23.28
CA GLY A 632 -11.41 3.99 -23.43
C GLY A 632 -11.86 3.28 -24.70
N THR A 633 -11.42 2.03 -24.84
CA THR A 633 -11.64 1.18 -26.01
C THR A 633 -12.56 0.00 -25.69
N HIS A 634 -13.11 -0.63 -26.72
CA HIS A 634 -14.00 -1.78 -26.59
C HIS A 634 -13.25 -3.07 -26.23
N ALA A 635 -12.08 -3.26 -26.83
CA ALA A 635 -11.17 -4.37 -26.51
C ALA A 635 -9.76 -3.83 -26.20
N PHE A 636 -8.80 -4.74 -26.01
CA PHE A 636 -7.37 -4.38 -26.03
C PHE A 636 -6.97 -4.11 -27.47
N GLU A 637 -7.05 -2.86 -27.89
CA GLU A 637 -6.87 -2.45 -29.28
C GLU A 637 -6.32 -1.02 -29.38
N LEU A 638 -5.76 -0.70 -30.56
CA LEU A 638 -5.21 0.63 -30.81
C LEU A 638 -6.33 1.65 -31.09
N ALA A 639 -6.17 2.81 -30.49
CA ALA A 639 -7.06 3.96 -30.59
C ALA A 639 -6.31 5.23 -30.18
N GLN A 640 -6.70 6.38 -30.73
CA GLN A 640 -6.16 7.67 -30.33
C GLN A 640 -7.25 8.59 -29.82
N PHE A 641 -6.86 9.49 -28.92
CA PHE A 641 -7.71 10.48 -28.28
C PHE A 641 -7.00 11.84 -28.35
N ASP A 642 -7.75 12.90 -28.63
CA ASP A 642 -7.20 14.26 -28.71
C ASP A 642 -8.22 15.31 -28.22
N ASN A 643 -7.74 16.52 -27.90
CA ASN A 643 -8.55 17.69 -27.54
C ASN A 643 -9.60 17.37 -26.46
N PHE A 644 -9.18 16.69 -25.39
CA PHE A 644 -10.05 16.35 -24.27
C PHE A 644 -10.51 17.63 -23.57
N TYR A 645 -11.81 17.73 -23.34
CA TYR A 645 -12.45 18.83 -22.62
C TYR A 645 -13.52 18.28 -21.69
N ILE A 646 -13.54 18.82 -20.48
CA ILE A 646 -14.62 18.58 -19.53
C ILE A 646 -15.05 19.87 -18.85
N GLN A 647 -16.36 20.04 -18.74
CA GLN A 647 -17.00 21.04 -17.90
C GLN A 647 -18.02 20.38 -17.00
N ALA A 648 -18.00 20.73 -15.72
CA ALA A 648 -18.86 20.14 -14.73
C ALA A 648 -19.45 21.18 -13.79
N SER A 649 -20.71 20.98 -13.37
CA SER A 649 -21.45 21.89 -12.47
C SER A 649 -22.09 21.19 -11.29
#